data_AF-A0A7W0Y1Z1-F1
#
_entry.id   AF-A0A7W0Y1Z1-F1
#
_cell.length_a   1.000
_cell.length_b   1.000
_cell.length_c   1.000
_cell.angle_alpha   90.00
_cell.angle_beta   90.00
_cell.angle_gamma   90.00
#
_symmetry.space_group_name_H-M   'P 1'
#
loop_
_entity.id
_entity.type
_entity.pdbx_description
1 polymer ?
#
loop_
_entity_poly.entity_id
_entity_poly.type
_entity_poly.pdbx_seq_one_letter_code
_entity_poly.pdbx_strand_id
1 'polypeptide(L)'
;MNWHQSGWDATSKYCQPTETEARPDCKPAADGQVPYGSLPLGPYTSRLSTRPALRSYYANGKTPPLDAVKAVIKQFVIHHDGCSTADMCWNVLQNERGLSCHFLLDNDGTIFQTCDLALMAYHASEWNLASIGVELCNRGDAKKEPTYYSKHGIKRDVKPCKINGHTILSYDYTPAQYDAFIRLARALTRLLPNLPVEYPQSSPGVQSWETLPLASTFSFAGYIGHYHLTNQKWDPGPFDFKDFARKLRGAFCFPMFPKIVAGATPDAQPTIPEQASDLKAATDELYKANEQRADGGFFPVGPWGEHRLWHGGVHLATRELAPVFSPFPGRLVAARMGPSSTVGSTNFLLMRHDMSLGKSKVQFYSLYMHLADEVAQKPQAAWVASDAWKKLAKSGQTVLLDEPIEAGTVIGHVGKAGPEELSKAQLHLEFFSIAELFADHPSSPWRLVDGTAGGRFCDSPEINDLIDGNKDGLLSRQELSAFYSGAGGAGTRYLVTLHVSEWAPEPRWSEALRVPKDFKGLKPADIDAMVAEQITPNLWWTPEVAQHCRLPLDGVVHHYHPVSFVGWFNQELLDAAALAAGSGKDKIDINDAREVPPGITDDREGAGMLSASEVTEDPCNQKLTLQEMVLGFDAPECGPQ
;
A
#
# COMPACT_ATOMS: atom_id res chain seq x y z
N MET A 1 1.94 21.74 16.02
CA MET A 1 2.55 22.89 15.34
C MET A 1 1.41 23.71 14.77
N ASN A 2 1.46 25.02 14.95
CA ASN A 2 0.52 25.93 14.30
C ASN A 2 1.01 26.12 12.86
N TRP A 3 0.29 25.60 11.85
CA TRP A 3 0.73 25.69 10.44
C TRP A 3 0.93 27.16 10.00
N HIS A 4 0.19 28.10 10.59
CA HIS A 4 0.31 29.55 10.35
C HIS A 4 1.62 30.19 10.84
N GLN A 5 2.54 29.44 11.45
CA GLN A 5 3.88 29.96 11.81
C GLN A 5 4.72 30.35 10.58
N SER A 6 4.37 29.82 9.40
CA SER A 6 4.93 30.23 8.10
C SER A 6 4.47 31.62 7.65
N GLY A 7 3.44 32.19 8.29
CA GLY A 7 2.81 33.45 7.87
C GLY A 7 1.77 33.29 6.75
N TRP A 8 1.72 32.14 6.08
CA TRP A 8 0.74 31.84 5.04
C TRP A 8 -0.37 30.93 5.58
N ASP A 9 -1.59 31.46 5.58
CA ASP A 9 -2.76 30.78 6.16
C ASP A 9 -3.93 30.82 5.19
N ALA A 10 -4.23 29.67 4.56
CA ALA A 10 -5.32 29.53 3.61
C ALA A 10 -6.70 29.67 4.27
N THR A 11 -6.78 29.64 5.60
CA THR A 11 -8.03 29.94 6.32
C THR A 11 -8.33 31.43 6.40
N SER A 12 -7.34 32.30 6.11
CA SER A 12 -7.55 33.74 6.04
C SER A 12 -8.56 34.08 4.95
N LYS A 13 -9.59 34.84 5.33
CA LYS A 13 -10.53 35.43 4.37
C LYS A 13 -9.91 36.58 3.59
N TYR A 14 -8.90 37.22 4.16
CA TYR A 14 -8.26 38.39 3.59
C TYR A 14 -7.05 38.03 2.76
N CYS A 15 -6.74 38.91 1.82
CA CYS A 15 -5.45 38.92 1.17
C CYS A 15 -4.33 39.06 2.19
N GLN A 16 -3.23 38.36 1.93
CA GLN A 16 -2.04 38.37 2.77
C GLN A 16 -0.86 38.89 1.95
N PRO A 17 -0.16 39.95 2.40
CA PRO A 17 1.05 40.42 1.73
C PRO A 17 2.09 39.31 1.61
N THR A 18 2.86 39.35 0.52
CA THR A 18 3.96 38.42 0.28
C THR A 18 5.27 39.20 0.11
N GLU A 19 6.41 38.52 0.02
CA GLU A 19 7.69 39.20 -0.23
C GLU A 19 7.73 39.83 -1.62
N THR A 20 7.15 39.16 -2.61
CA THR A 20 7.07 39.63 -4.01
C THR A 20 5.93 40.61 -4.26
N GLU A 21 4.86 40.58 -3.46
CA GLU A 21 3.70 41.47 -3.58
C GLU A 21 3.25 41.98 -2.20
N ALA A 22 3.92 43.03 -1.72
CA ALA A 22 3.63 43.64 -0.42
C ALA A 22 2.28 44.36 -0.37
N ARG A 23 1.64 44.64 -1.52
CA ARG A 23 0.35 45.34 -1.62
C ARG A 23 -0.52 44.67 -2.70
N PRO A 24 -1.03 43.46 -2.43
CA PRO A 24 -1.77 42.69 -3.43
C PRO A 24 -3.02 43.43 -3.91
N ASP A 25 -3.31 43.32 -5.21
CA ASP A 25 -4.46 43.97 -5.84
C ASP A 25 -5.77 43.27 -5.46
N CYS A 26 -6.33 43.71 -4.33
CA CYS A 26 -7.47 43.07 -3.68
C CYS A 26 -8.68 43.99 -3.60
N LYS A 27 -9.88 43.40 -3.63
CA LYS A 27 -11.15 44.12 -3.54
C LYS A 27 -11.44 44.54 -2.09
N PRO A 28 -11.89 45.77 -1.84
CA PRO A 28 -12.38 46.16 -0.52
C PRO A 28 -13.56 45.28 -0.07
N ALA A 29 -13.55 44.85 1.18
CA ALA A 29 -14.65 44.20 1.90
C ALA A 29 -14.94 44.94 3.22
N ALA A 30 -16.00 44.55 3.92
CA ALA A 30 -16.50 45.27 5.11
C ALA A 30 -15.45 45.41 6.24
N ASP A 31 -14.53 44.47 6.35
CA ASP A 31 -13.54 44.36 7.44
C ASP A 31 -12.11 44.03 6.94
N GLY A 32 -11.83 44.16 5.63
CA GLY A 32 -10.50 43.92 5.06
C GLY A 32 -10.46 43.98 3.53
N GLN A 33 -9.44 43.38 2.92
CA GLN A 33 -9.33 43.23 1.46
C GLN A 33 -9.44 41.75 1.09
N VAL A 34 -10.25 41.42 0.09
CA VAL A 34 -10.51 40.05 -0.38
C VAL A 34 -10.02 39.85 -1.81
N PRO A 35 -9.73 38.61 -2.23
CA PRO A 35 -9.21 38.31 -3.56
C PRO A 35 -10.09 38.81 -4.72
N TYR A 36 -9.46 39.16 -5.84
CA TYR A 36 -10.08 39.85 -6.97
C TYR A 36 -10.73 38.92 -8.03
N GLY A 37 -10.36 37.63 -8.07
CA GLY A 37 -10.72 36.67 -9.12
C GLY A 37 -12.21 36.62 -9.51
N SER A 38 -12.47 36.55 -10.82
CA SER A 38 -13.80 36.29 -11.38
C SER A 38 -14.18 34.82 -11.16
N LEU A 39 -14.90 34.55 -10.07
CA LEU A 39 -15.36 33.22 -9.72
C LEU A 39 -16.61 32.83 -10.53
N PRO A 40 -16.81 31.55 -10.91
CA PRO A 40 -17.99 31.09 -11.65
C PRO A 40 -19.34 31.33 -10.95
N LEU A 41 -19.34 31.68 -9.65
CA LEU A 41 -20.53 31.69 -8.78
C LEU A 41 -20.80 33.01 -8.02
N GLY A 42 -20.14 34.14 -8.35
CA GLY A 42 -20.43 35.46 -7.74
C GLY A 42 -19.39 35.98 -6.74
N PRO A 43 -19.72 36.95 -5.86
CA PRO A 43 -18.75 37.61 -4.98
C PRO A 43 -18.20 36.65 -3.90
N TYR A 44 -16.88 36.73 -3.67
CA TYR A 44 -16.03 35.94 -2.75
C TYR A 44 -16.60 34.58 -2.29
N THR A 45 -16.18 33.50 -2.94
CA THR A 45 -16.33 32.15 -2.40
C THR A 45 -15.24 31.88 -1.37
N SER A 46 -15.57 31.13 -0.32
CA SER A 46 -14.55 30.51 0.54
C SER A 46 -13.51 29.79 -0.33
N ARG A 47 -12.24 29.80 0.07
CA ARG A 47 -11.13 29.16 -0.67
C ARG A 47 -10.81 27.74 -0.17
N LEU A 48 -11.60 27.28 0.79
CA LEU A 48 -11.55 25.97 1.40
C LEU A 48 -12.94 25.62 1.94
N SER A 49 -13.13 24.38 2.36
CA SER A 49 -14.32 23.94 3.08
C SER A 49 -13.99 22.83 4.09
N THR A 50 -14.99 22.42 4.86
CA THR A 50 -14.91 21.19 5.65
C THR A 50 -15.09 20.00 4.73
N ARG A 51 -14.30 18.94 4.89
CA ARG A 51 -14.51 17.67 4.21
C ARG A 51 -15.93 17.15 4.52
N PRO A 52 -16.73 16.72 3.52
CA PRO A 52 -18.11 16.27 3.77
C PRO A 52 -18.21 15.21 4.87
N ALA A 53 -17.31 14.22 4.86
CA ALA A 53 -17.26 13.15 5.85
C ALA A 53 -16.88 13.61 7.28
N LEU A 54 -16.41 14.85 7.46
CA LEU A 54 -16.07 15.44 8.77
C LEU A 54 -17.03 16.58 9.18
N ARG A 55 -17.99 16.96 8.32
CA ARG A 55 -18.84 18.14 8.50
C ARG A 55 -19.68 18.09 9.78
N SER A 56 -20.13 16.90 10.19
CA SER A 56 -20.92 16.69 11.40
C SER A 56 -20.18 17.08 12.69
N TYR A 57 -18.86 16.97 12.73
CA TYR A 57 -18.07 17.45 13.87
C TYR A 57 -18.12 18.98 13.96
N TYR A 58 -17.82 19.66 12.84
CA TYR A 58 -17.81 21.12 12.77
C TYR A 58 -19.18 21.75 13.03
N ALA A 59 -20.26 21.17 12.48
CA ALA A 59 -21.64 21.63 12.68
C ALA A 59 -22.05 21.62 14.17
N ASN A 60 -21.47 20.71 14.96
CA ASN A 60 -21.69 20.61 16.41
C ASN A 60 -20.67 21.41 17.24
N GLY A 61 -19.87 22.27 16.62
CA GLY A 61 -18.81 23.03 17.28
C GLY A 61 -17.64 22.17 17.77
N LYS A 62 -17.46 20.96 17.24
CA LYS A 62 -16.40 20.03 17.62
C LYS A 62 -15.29 19.98 16.58
N THR A 63 -14.05 19.80 17.04
CA THR A 63 -12.93 19.43 16.17
C THR A 63 -13.01 17.93 15.85
N PRO A 64 -12.84 17.52 14.58
CA PRO A 64 -12.76 16.10 14.23
C PRO A 64 -11.64 15.39 14.98
N PRO A 65 -11.86 14.17 15.51
CA PRO A 65 -10.78 13.39 16.10
C PRO A 65 -9.77 12.97 15.04
N LEU A 66 -8.50 12.83 15.43
CA LEU A 66 -7.39 12.53 14.51
C LEU A 66 -7.66 11.28 13.65
N ASP A 67 -8.22 10.22 14.24
CA ASP A 67 -8.49 8.98 13.50
C ASP A 67 -9.55 9.14 12.40
N ALA A 68 -10.52 10.05 12.60
CA ALA A 68 -11.48 10.39 11.55
C ALA A 68 -10.80 11.13 10.39
N VAL A 69 -9.88 12.05 10.69
CA VAL A 69 -9.10 12.78 9.67
C VAL A 69 -8.22 11.81 8.88
N LYS A 70 -7.54 10.89 9.56
CA LYS A 70 -6.70 9.86 8.92
C LYS A 70 -7.49 8.93 8.02
N ALA A 71 -8.75 8.66 8.36
CA ALA A 71 -9.60 7.74 7.60
C ALA A 71 -10.05 8.29 6.24
N VAL A 72 -10.27 9.61 6.12
CA VAL A 72 -10.85 10.23 4.91
C VAL A 72 -9.84 10.54 3.81
N ILE A 73 -8.56 10.62 4.14
CA ILE A 73 -7.53 11.01 3.18
C ILE A 73 -6.97 9.74 2.51
N LYS A 74 -7.18 9.63 1.20
CA LYS A 74 -6.68 8.51 0.39
C LYS A 74 -5.88 8.93 -0.84
N GLN A 75 -5.93 10.21 -1.22
CA GLN A 75 -5.25 10.73 -2.41
C GLN A 75 -4.30 11.87 -2.08
N PHE A 76 -3.27 12.00 -2.91
CA PHE A 76 -2.33 13.11 -2.88
C PHE A 76 -2.14 13.62 -4.30
N VAL A 77 -2.72 14.78 -4.61
CA VAL A 77 -2.63 15.44 -5.91
C VAL A 77 -1.36 16.30 -5.96
N ILE A 78 -0.54 16.05 -6.98
CA ILE A 78 0.71 16.77 -7.23
C ILE A 78 0.48 17.72 -8.40
N HIS A 79 0.75 19.00 -8.14
CA HIS A 79 0.70 20.08 -9.12
C HIS A 79 2.07 20.70 -9.33
N HIS A 80 2.20 21.46 -10.41
CA HIS A 80 3.16 22.56 -10.45
C HIS A 80 2.43 23.89 -10.52
N ASP A 81 3.04 24.91 -9.95
CA ASP A 81 2.39 26.20 -9.76
C ASP A 81 2.42 27.12 -11.00
N GLY A 82 3.24 26.82 -12.01
CA GLY A 82 3.49 27.74 -13.12
C GLY A 82 4.19 29.04 -12.69
N CYS A 83 4.76 29.11 -11.48
CA CYS A 83 5.34 30.30 -10.87
C CYS A 83 6.87 30.20 -10.73
N SER A 84 7.50 31.28 -10.25
CA SER A 84 8.96 31.33 -10.02
C SER A 84 9.39 30.99 -8.60
N THR A 85 8.51 31.19 -7.62
CA THR A 85 8.74 30.92 -6.19
C THR A 85 7.44 30.51 -5.51
N ALA A 86 7.54 29.87 -4.34
CA ALA A 86 6.37 29.56 -3.53
C ALA A 86 5.64 30.84 -3.06
N ASP A 87 6.38 31.94 -2.85
CA ASP A 87 5.81 33.24 -2.49
C ASP A 87 4.91 33.83 -3.59
N MET A 88 5.33 33.71 -4.86
CA MET A 88 4.52 34.10 -6.01
C MET A 88 3.30 33.17 -6.15
N CYS A 89 3.48 31.87 -6.00
CA CYS A 89 2.38 30.90 -6.02
C CYS A 89 1.34 31.23 -4.94
N TRP A 90 1.79 31.53 -3.72
CA TRP A 90 0.92 31.97 -2.64
C TRP A 90 0.12 33.21 -3.03
N ASN A 91 0.76 34.24 -3.59
CA ASN A 91 0.04 35.44 -4.06
C ASN A 91 -1.04 35.09 -5.11
N VAL A 92 -0.71 34.26 -6.09
CA VAL A 92 -1.64 33.85 -7.15
C VAL A 92 -2.83 33.08 -6.57
N LEU A 93 -2.59 32.05 -5.76
CA LEU A 93 -3.67 31.23 -5.20
C LEU A 93 -4.50 32.04 -4.18
N GLN A 94 -3.84 32.66 -3.20
CA GLN A 94 -4.49 33.36 -2.11
C GLN A 94 -5.09 34.70 -2.57
N ASN A 95 -4.31 35.58 -3.18
CA ASN A 95 -4.72 36.97 -3.36
C ASN A 95 -5.41 37.23 -4.71
N GLU A 96 -5.05 36.47 -5.76
CA GLU A 96 -5.60 36.70 -7.10
C GLU A 96 -6.80 35.79 -7.38
N ARG A 97 -6.63 34.48 -7.22
CA ARG A 97 -7.58 33.46 -7.73
C ARG A 97 -8.58 32.96 -6.70
N GLY A 98 -8.31 33.14 -5.41
CA GLY A 98 -9.17 32.62 -4.33
C GLY A 98 -9.15 31.09 -4.21
N LEU A 99 -8.01 30.48 -4.55
CA LEU A 99 -7.74 29.05 -4.45
C LEU A 99 -6.93 28.74 -3.19
N SER A 100 -6.71 27.45 -2.91
CA SER A 100 -5.81 27.02 -1.85
C SER A 100 -5.25 25.63 -2.11
N CYS A 101 -4.12 25.34 -1.49
CA CYS A 101 -3.53 24.00 -1.42
C CYS A 101 -3.19 23.68 0.05
N HIS A 102 -2.67 22.49 0.32
CA HIS A 102 -2.22 22.13 1.67
C HIS A 102 -0.73 22.45 1.86
N PHE A 103 0.06 22.25 0.80
CA PHE A 103 1.50 22.44 0.81
C PHE A 103 1.97 23.24 -0.40
N LEU A 104 2.95 24.11 -0.19
CA LEU A 104 3.77 24.72 -1.24
C LEU A 104 5.21 24.23 -1.08
N LEU A 105 5.94 24.03 -2.18
CA LEU A 105 7.31 23.56 -2.14
C LEU A 105 8.21 24.38 -3.10
N ASP A 106 9.09 25.21 -2.53
CA ASP A 106 9.93 26.14 -3.30
C ASP A 106 11.14 25.46 -3.96
N ASN A 107 11.83 26.18 -4.85
CA ASN A 107 13.00 25.75 -5.61
C ASN A 107 14.11 25.12 -4.76
N ASP A 108 14.29 25.59 -3.52
CA ASP A 108 15.33 25.15 -2.58
C ASP A 108 14.92 23.98 -1.68
N GLY A 109 13.69 23.46 -1.87
CA GLY A 109 13.14 22.38 -1.05
C GLY A 109 12.42 22.85 0.21
N THR A 110 12.28 24.16 0.45
CA THR A 110 11.48 24.66 1.57
C THR A 110 10.01 24.27 1.40
N ILE A 111 9.43 23.64 2.42
CA ILE A 111 8.02 23.23 2.46
C ILE A 111 7.25 24.21 3.33
N PHE A 112 6.18 24.77 2.79
CA PHE A 112 5.22 25.59 3.53
C PHE A 112 3.91 24.81 3.65
N GLN A 113 3.41 24.63 4.88
CA GLN A 113 2.05 24.15 5.09
C GLN A 113 1.11 25.35 5.23
N THR A 114 0.09 25.42 4.38
CA THR A 114 -0.83 26.56 4.30
C THR A 114 -2.24 26.21 4.80
N CYS A 115 -2.58 24.93 4.90
CA CYS A 115 -3.87 24.43 5.35
C CYS A 115 -3.75 23.19 6.24
N ASP A 116 -4.67 23.02 7.20
CA ASP A 116 -4.79 21.80 8.00
C ASP A 116 -5.38 20.67 7.14
N LEU A 117 -4.88 19.43 7.28
CA LEU A 117 -5.33 18.28 6.49
C LEU A 117 -6.78 17.87 6.79
N ALA A 118 -7.32 18.25 7.94
CA ALA A 118 -8.74 18.06 8.29
C ALA A 118 -9.68 18.95 7.47
N LEU A 119 -9.14 20.01 6.86
CA LEU A 119 -9.86 20.88 5.93
C LEU A 119 -9.66 20.38 4.50
N MET A 120 -10.54 20.85 3.63
CA MET A 120 -10.51 20.61 2.19
C MET A 120 -10.06 21.89 1.50
N ALA A 121 -8.83 21.90 0.99
CA ALA A 121 -8.32 22.96 0.14
C ALA A 121 -8.87 22.85 -1.29
N TYR A 122 -8.94 23.95 -2.03
CA TYR A 122 -9.47 24.00 -3.40
C TYR A 122 -8.38 24.03 -4.46
N HIS A 123 -7.89 22.83 -4.81
CA HIS A 123 -6.77 22.63 -5.74
C HIS A 123 -7.10 21.72 -6.93
N ALA A 124 -8.14 20.88 -6.84
CA ALA A 124 -8.45 19.84 -7.80
C ALA A 124 -9.96 19.58 -7.91
N SER A 125 -10.82 20.60 -7.85
CA SER A 125 -12.27 20.46 -8.10
C SER A 125 -12.90 19.29 -7.32
N GLU A 126 -13.67 18.41 -7.96
CA GLU A 126 -14.36 17.27 -7.34
C GLU A 126 -13.44 16.30 -6.57
N TRP A 127 -12.13 16.31 -6.86
CA TRP A 127 -11.16 15.45 -6.19
C TRP A 127 -10.65 16.01 -4.86
N ASN A 128 -10.99 17.25 -4.50
CA ASN A 128 -10.61 17.88 -3.23
C ASN A 128 -11.13 17.08 -2.01
N LEU A 129 -12.29 16.39 -2.16
CA LEU A 129 -13.03 15.71 -1.09
C LEU A 129 -12.16 14.78 -0.23
N ALA A 130 -11.29 14.00 -0.87
CA ALA A 130 -10.49 12.95 -0.24
C ALA A 130 -8.98 13.11 -0.47
N SER A 131 -8.55 14.26 -0.99
CA SER A 131 -7.15 14.50 -1.35
C SER A 131 -6.47 15.58 -0.52
N ILE A 132 -5.14 15.48 -0.50
CA ILE A 132 -4.19 16.53 -0.16
C ILE A 132 -3.65 17.09 -1.49
N GLY A 133 -3.31 18.37 -1.53
CA GLY A 133 -2.74 19.05 -2.70
C GLY A 133 -1.42 19.71 -2.38
N VAL A 134 -0.42 19.51 -3.23
CA VAL A 134 0.86 20.24 -3.20
C VAL A 134 1.09 21.01 -4.49
N GLU A 135 1.60 22.23 -4.36
CA GLU A 135 2.14 23.00 -5.48
C GLU A 135 3.66 22.92 -5.44
N LEU A 136 4.26 22.31 -6.46
CA LEU A 136 5.71 22.31 -6.64
C LEU A 136 6.11 23.52 -7.47
N CYS A 137 7.05 24.32 -6.96
CA CYS A 137 7.53 25.48 -7.69
C CYS A 137 8.17 25.09 -9.01
N ASN A 138 7.43 25.33 -10.10
CA ASN A 138 7.86 25.02 -11.44
C ASN A 138 7.09 25.84 -12.50
N ARG A 139 7.80 26.72 -13.22
CA ARG A 139 7.27 27.45 -14.38
C ARG A 139 6.65 26.56 -15.47
N GLY A 140 7.04 25.29 -15.56
CA GLY A 140 6.44 24.35 -16.49
C GLY A 140 7.06 24.43 -17.88
N ASP A 141 6.45 25.18 -18.80
CA ASP A 141 6.73 25.13 -20.25
C ASP A 141 8.07 25.79 -20.62
N ALA A 142 9.12 24.96 -20.71
CA ALA A 142 10.46 25.40 -21.07
C ALA A 142 10.62 25.67 -22.56
N LYS A 143 9.68 25.26 -23.42
CA LYS A 143 9.72 25.62 -24.85
C LYS A 143 9.24 27.06 -25.06
N LYS A 144 8.15 27.43 -24.40
CA LYS A 144 7.55 28.76 -24.43
C LYS A 144 8.45 29.80 -23.77
N GLU A 145 9.07 29.45 -22.64
CA GLU A 145 9.91 30.37 -21.87
C GLU A 145 11.29 29.80 -21.53
N PRO A 146 12.17 29.53 -22.52
CA PRO A 146 13.41 28.76 -22.34
C PRO A 146 14.45 29.41 -21.42
N THR A 147 14.31 30.71 -21.14
CA THR A 147 15.25 31.49 -20.32
C THR A 147 14.64 31.93 -18.98
N TYR A 148 13.48 31.38 -18.60
CA TYR A 148 12.75 31.86 -17.43
C TYR A 148 13.60 31.81 -16.15
N TYR A 149 14.12 30.64 -15.80
CA TYR A 149 14.93 30.49 -14.58
C TYR A 149 16.30 31.15 -14.67
N SER A 150 16.96 31.07 -15.84
CA SER A 150 18.31 31.64 -15.99
C SER A 150 18.32 33.16 -15.86
N LYS A 151 17.23 33.84 -16.27
CA LYS A 151 17.04 35.28 -16.02
C LYS A 151 16.92 35.64 -14.53
N HIS A 152 16.48 34.70 -13.70
CA HIS A 152 16.37 34.85 -12.25
C HIS A 152 17.58 34.25 -11.51
N GLY A 153 18.66 33.89 -12.23
CA GLY A 153 19.86 33.30 -11.63
C GLY A 153 19.69 31.86 -11.15
N ILE A 154 18.58 31.20 -11.49
CA ILE A 154 18.29 29.81 -11.10
C ILE A 154 18.70 28.89 -12.25
N LYS A 155 19.50 27.86 -11.95
CA LYS A 155 19.81 26.80 -12.92
C LYS A 155 18.73 25.72 -12.84
N ARG A 156 18.06 25.47 -13.97
CA ARG A 156 17.03 24.43 -14.10
C ARG A 156 17.27 23.60 -15.35
N ASP A 157 17.32 22.29 -15.17
CA ASP A 157 17.39 21.36 -16.29
C ASP A 157 16.01 21.27 -16.96
N VAL A 158 15.99 20.79 -18.20
CA VAL A 158 14.76 20.58 -18.97
C VAL A 158 14.62 19.10 -19.30
N LYS A 159 13.38 18.60 -19.27
CA LYS A 159 13.04 17.20 -19.51
C LYS A 159 11.82 17.13 -20.42
N PRO A 160 11.88 16.38 -21.53
CA PRO A 160 10.70 16.16 -22.34
C PRO A 160 9.78 15.14 -21.64
N CYS A 161 8.48 15.36 -21.72
CA CYS A 161 7.44 14.44 -21.23
C CYS A 161 6.35 14.30 -22.30
N LYS A 162 5.61 13.19 -22.27
CA LYS A 162 4.52 12.94 -23.22
C LYS A 162 3.22 12.72 -22.47
N ILE A 163 2.39 13.74 -22.35
CA ILE A 163 1.16 13.74 -21.55
C ILE A 163 -0.05 13.85 -22.47
N ASN A 164 -1.04 12.95 -22.31
CA ASN A 164 -2.25 12.92 -23.13
C ASN A 164 -1.95 12.99 -24.64
N GLY A 165 -0.92 12.25 -25.08
CA GLY A 165 -0.44 12.26 -26.47
C GLY A 165 0.44 13.45 -26.90
N HIS A 166 0.59 14.49 -26.08
CA HIS A 166 1.39 15.69 -26.39
C HIS A 166 2.82 15.60 -25.86
N THR A 167 3.82 15.72 -26.75
CA THR A 167 5.22 15.81 -26.35
C THR A 167 5.60 17.25 -25.99
N ILE A 168 5.84 17.49 -24.70
CA ILE A 168 6.06 18.82 -24.12
C ILE A 168 7.49 18.93 -23.58
N LEU A 169 8.14 20.07 -23.80
CA LEU A 169 9.42 20.38 -23.16
C LEU A 169 9.15 21.12 -21.86
N SER A 170 9.47 20.48 -20.73
CA SER A 170 9.23 21.06 -19.41
C SER A 170 10.52 21.31 -18.65
N TYR A 171 10.50 22.29 -17.74
CA TYR A 171 11.51 22.41 -16.71
C TYR A 171 11.41 21.24 -15.73
N ASP A 172 12.55 20.65 -15.38
CA ASP A 172 12.62 19.59 -14.37
C ASP A 172 12.57 20.17 -12.94
N TYR A 173 12.29 19.32 -11.96
CA TYR A 173 12.32 19.69 -10.55
C TYR A 173 13.75 19.70 -10.00
N THR A 174 14.04 20.55 -9.02
CA THR A 174 15.38 20.57 -8.43
C THR A 174 15.62 19.32 -7.58
N PRO A 175 16.88 18.89 -7.38
CA PRO A 175 17.19 17.82 -6.44
C PRO A 175 16.68 18.08 -5.02
N ALA A 176 16.70 19.34 -4.59
CA ALA A 176 16.19 19.75 -3.27
C ALA A 176 14.67 19.60 -3.18
N GLN A 177 13.93 19.90 -4.25
CA GLN A 177 12.50 19.66 -4.32
C GLN A 177 12.16 18.17 -4.20
N TYR A 178 12.88 17.31 -4.93
CA TYR A 178 12.69 15.86 -4.83
C TYR A 178 12.99 15.33 -3.42
N ASP A 179 14.10 15.74 -2.79
CA ASP A 179 14.45 15.30 -1.43
C ASP A 179 13.41 15.75 -0.40
N ALA A 180 13.01 17.02 -0.45
CA ALA A 180 12.00 17.58 0.45
C ALA A 180 10.66 16.87 0.28
N PHE A 181 10.22 16.64 -0.97
CA PHE A 181 8.94 16.00 -1.22
C PHE A 181 8.94 14.53 -0.77
N ILE A 182 10.03 13.78 -0.94
CA ILE A 182 10.20 12.43 -0.39
C ILE A 182 10.09 12.45 1.15
N ARG A 183 10.69 13.43 1.83
CA ARG A 183 10.58 13.55 3.29
C ARG A 183 9.16 13.83 3.75
N LEU A 184 8.45 14.74 3.06
CA LEU A 184 7.05 15.04 3.32
C LEU A 184 6.18 13.78 3.14
N ALA A 185 6.31 13.12 1.99
CA ALA A 185 5.57 11.91 1.66
C ALA A 185 5.84 10.78 2.67
N ARG A 186 7.09 10.56 3.09
CA ARG A 186 7.43 9.58 4.13
C ARG A 186 6.76 9.90 5.48
N ALA A 187 6.67 11.18 5.85
CA ALA A 187 5.96 11.60 7.06
C ALA A 187 4.44 11.36 6.92
N LEU A 188 3.86 11.67 5.77
CA LEU A 188 2.43 11.48 5.52
C LEU A 188 2.04 10.01 5.45
N THR A 189 2.83 9.13 4.81
CA THR A 189 2.56 7.68 4.78
C THR A 189 2.59 7.06 6.18
N ARG A 190 3.37 7.61 7.12
CA ARG A 190 3.31 7.22 8.54
C ARG A 190 1.98 7.62 9.19
N LEU A 191 1.51 8.82 8.89
CA LEU A 191 0.32 9.40 9.53
C LEU A 191 -1.00 8.95 8.90
N LEU A 192 -1.02 8.63 7.61
CA LEU A 192 -2.22 8.42 6.79
C LEU A 192 -2.28 6.98 6.28
N PRO A 193 -2.99 6.07 6.99
CA PRO A 193 -3.00 4.64 6.67
C PRO A 193 -3.75 4.27 5.39
N ASN A 194 -4.57 5.18 4.87
CA ASN A 194 -5.34 4.99 3.63
C ASN A 194 -4.70 5.71 2.42
N LEU A 195 -3.50 6.29 2.57
CA LEU A 195 -2.71 6.87 1.48
C LEU A 195 -1.55 5.91 1.12
N PRO A 196 -1.79 4.89 0.28
CA PRO A 196 -0.72 4.00 -0.16
C PRO A 196 0.28 4.76 -1.01
N VAL A 197 1.52 4.25 -1.08
CA VAL A 197 2.56 4.83 -1.95
C VAL A 197 2.34 4.37 -3.39
N GLU A 198 1.12 4.45 -3.92
CA GLU A 198 0.75 4.04 -5.28
C GLU A 198 0.67 5.20 -6.26
N TYR A 199 0.79 4.90 -7.56
CA TYR A 199 0.65 5.86 -8.65
C TYR A 199 -0.09 5.22 -9.84
N PRO A 200 -0.76 5.99 -10.70
CA PRO A 200 -1.44 5.42 -11.87
C PRO A 200 -0.47 4.76 -12.86
N GLN A 201 -0.80 3.55 -13.29
CA GLN A 201 0.04 2.74 -14.17
C GLN A 201 -0.66 2.43 -15.50
N SER A 202 0.08 2.50 -16.60
CA SER A 202 -0.40 2.09 -17.93
C SER A 202 -0.33 0.56 -18.12
N SER A 203 0.70 -0.06 -17.53
CA SER A 203 0.92 -1.49 -17.35
C SER A 203 1.72 -1.71 -16.06
N PRO A 204 1.85 -2.96 -15.55
CA PRO A 204 2.57 -3.23 -14.30
C PRO A 204 3.92 -2.50 -14.18
N GLY A 205 4.04 -1.60 -13.19
CA GLY A 205 5.27 -0.85 -12.91
C GLY A 205 5.66 0.20 -13.96
N VAL A 206 4.77 0.53 -14.90
CA VAL A 206 4.97 1.56 -15.92
C VAL A 206 3.98 2.70 -15.68
N GLN A 207 4.50 3.91 -15.47
CA GLN A 207 3.69 5.10 -15.21
C GLN A 207 2.68 5.35 -16.34
N SER A 208 1.48 5.77 -15.96
CA SER A 208 0.51 6.34 -16.88
C SER A 208 0.86 7.80 -17.17
N TRP A 209 0.77 8.18 -18.44
CA TRP A 209 0.87 9.57 -18.88
C TRP A 209 -0.45 10.12 -19.42
N GLU A 210 -1.53 9.38 -19.19
CA GLU A 210 -2.85 9.66 -19.72
C GLU A 210 -3.83 10.00 -18.59
N THR A 211 -4.84 10.81 -18.92
CA THR A 211 -6.01 11.04 -18.10
C THR A 211 -6.71 9.71 -17.84
N LEU A 212 -7.01 9.42 -16.58
CA LEU A 212 -7.71 8.19 -16.22
C LEU A 212 -9.20 8.32 -16.54
N PRO A 213 -9.90 7.20 -16.77
CA PRO A 213 -11.36 7.19 -16.78
C PRO A 213 -11.90 7.81 -15.49
N LEU A 214 -12.98 8.60 -15.58
CA LEU A 214 -13.53 9.36 -14.46
C LEU A 214 -13.83 8.49 -13.22
N ALA A 215 -14.46 7.32 -13.41
CA ALA A 215 -14.71 6.40 -12.29
C ALA A 215 -13.42 5.88 -11.62
N SER A 216 -12.32 5.77 -12.38
CA SER A 216 -11.03 5.35 -11.86
C SER A 216 -10.33 6.46 -11.07
N THR A 217 -10.52 7.74 -11.43
CA THR A 217 -9.91 8.85 -10.69
C THR A 217 -10.48 8.96 -9.27
N PHE A 218 -11.77 8.71 -9.05
CA PHE A 218 -12.37 8.77 -7.71
C PHE A 218 -12.07 7.55 -6.84
N SER A 219 -11.93 6.37 -7.45
CA SER A 219 -11.63 5.12 -6.74
C SER A 219 -10.13 4.94 -6.44
N PHE A 220 -9.24 5.62 -7.17
CA PHE A 220 -7.80 5.57 -6.95
C PHE A 220 -7.39 6.04 -5.55
N ALA A 221 -6.38 5.41 -4.97
CA ALA A 221 -5.73 5.83 -3.73
C ALA A 221 -4.21 5.87 -3.94
N GLY A 222 -3.56 6.94 -3.51
CA GLY A 222 -2.13 7.18 -3.70
C GLY A 222 -1.81 8.55 -4.28
N TYR A 223 -0.65 8.66 -4.91
CA TYR A 223 -0.08 9.88 -5.48
C TYR A 223 -0.46 10.00 -6.95
N ILE A 224 -1.10 11.11 -7.31
CA ILE A 224 -1.68 11.32 -8.63
C ILE A 224 -1.34 12.73 -9.13
N GLY A 225 -1.04 12.86 -10.42
CA GLY A 225 -0.87 14.17 -11.07
C GLY A 225 -2.20 14.75 -11.54
N HIS A 226 -2.30 16.07 -11.64
CA HIS A 226 -3.53 16.73 -12.10
C HIS A 226 -3.95 16.30 -13.51
N TYR A 227 -2.98 16.07 -14.41
CA TYR A 227 -3.24 15.54 -15.75
C TYR A 227 -3.92 14.15 -15.76
N HIS A 228 -3.81 13.39 -14.67
CA HIS A 228 -4.52 12.10 -14.56
C HIS A 228 -6.01 12.31 -14.25
N LEU A 229 -6.38 13.46 -13.67
CA LEU A 229 -7.74 13.79 -13.28
C LEU A 229 -8.52 14.44 -14.44
N THR A 230 -7.84 15.27 -15.22
CA THR A 230 -8.44 16.00 -16.35
C THR A 230 -7.43 16.23 -17.47
N ASN A 231 -7.91 16.19 -18.72
CA ASN A 231 -7.10 16.47 -19.90
C ASN A 231 -6.90 17.98 -20.18
N GLN A 232 -7.53 18.85 -19.39
CA GLN A 232 -7.34 20.31 -19.45
C GLN A 232 -6.11 20.80 -18.67
N LYS A 233 -5.44 19.87 -17.98
CA LYS A 233 -4.26 20.08 -17.16
C LYS A 233 -3.12 19.18 -17.62
N TRP A 234 -1.90 19.61 -17.34
CA TRP A 234 -0.68 18.89 -17.72
C TRP A 234 0.33 18.79 -16.58
N ASP A 235 0.07 19.48 -15.47
CA ASP A 235 0.84 19.38 -14.26
C ASP A 235 0.65 18.01 -13.59
N PRO A 236 1.70 17.46 -12.95
CA PRO A 236 2.99 18.08 -12.62
C PRO A 236 4.05 17.88 -13.71
N GLY A 237 3.69 17.84 -15.00
CA GLY A 237 4.65 17.77 -16.10
C GLY A 237 5.57 16.53 -16.01
N PRO A 238 6.90 16.68 -16.00
CA PRO A 238 7.85 15.56 -16.16
C PRO A 238 8.11 14.77 -14.86
N PHE A 239 7.26 14.92 -13.84
CA PHE A 239 7.41 14.25 -12.55
C PHE A 239 7.43 12.72 -12.71
N ASP A 240 8.41 12.09 -12.09
CA ASP A 240 8.64 10.65 -12.17
C ASP A 240 8.00 9.96 -10.95
N PHE A 241 6.72 9.60 -11.08
CA PHE A 241 5.98 8.91 -10.02
C PHE A 241 6.58 7.52 -9.73
N LYS A 242 7.11 6.85 -10.76
CA LYS A 242 7.74 5.55 -10.62
C LYS A 242 8.98 5.61 -9.72
N ASP A 243 9.91 6.52 -10.02
CA ASP A 243 11.12 6.70 -9.21
C ASP A 243 10.79 7.21 -7.80
N PHE A 244 9.87 8.16 -7.70
CA PHE A 244 9.38 8.67 -6.42
C PHE A 244 8.81 7.56 -5.53
N ALA A 245 7.88 6.76 -6.06
CA ALA A 245 7.27 5.67 -5.32
C ALA A 245 8.29 4.59 -4.96
N ARG A 246 9.21 4.23 -5.86
CA ARG A 246 10.30 3.29 -5.60
C ARG A 246 11.16 3.72 -4.39
N LYS A 247 11.54 5.00 -4.32
CA LYS A 247 12.35 5.55 -3.20
C LYS A 247 11.62 5.53 -1.85
N LEU A 248 10.29 5.56 -1.86
CA LEU A 248 9.46 5.51 -0.65
C LEU A 248 9.09 4.09 -0.24
N ARG A 249 8.89 3.18 -1.21
CA ARG A 249 8.50 1.79 -0.98
C ARG A 249 9.66 0.90 -0.54
N GLY A 250 10.90 1.29 -0.81
CA GLY A 250 12.05 0.40 -0.67
C GLY A 250 12.17 -0.58 -1.85
N ALA A 251 13.08 -1.54 -1.73
CA ALA A 251 13.37 -2.50 -2.79
C ALA A 251 12.64 -3.82 -2.53
N PHE A 252 11.95 -4.34 -3.55
CA PHE A 252 11.32 -5.65 -3.44
C PHE A 252 12.39 -6.73 -3.27
N CYS A 253 12.08 -7.72 -2.45
CA CYS A 253 13.01 -8.79 -2.11
C CYS A 253 12.26 -10.11 -1.88
N PHE A 254 12.99 -11.19 -1.68
CA PHE A 254 12.44 -12.42 -1.11
C PHE A 254 12.31 -12.30 0.42
N PRO A 255 11.44 -13.09 1.07
CA PRO A 255 11.28 -13.04 2.53
C PRO A 255 12.53 -13.52 3.29
N MET A 256 13.40 -14.27 2.61
CA MET A 256 14.69 -14.76 3.08
C MET A 256 15.58 -15.02 1.87
N PHE A 257 16.88 -15.22 2.09
CA PHE A 257 17.80 -15.58 1.01
C PHE A 257 17.44 -16.94 0.39
N PRO A 258 17.20 -17.02 -0.94
CA PRO A 258 16.91 -18.29 -1.62
C PRO A 258 18.00 -19.34 -1.47
N LYS A 259 19.26 -18.88 -1.40
CA LYS A 259 20.43 -19.72 -1.12
C LYS A 259 21.09 -19.26 0.18
N ILE A 260 21.67 -20.19 0.93
CA ILE A 260 22.49 -19.84 2.09
C ILE A 260 23.71 -19.04 1.58
N VAL A 261 23.70 -17.73 1.80
CA VAL A 261 24.83 -16.88 1.45
C VAL A 261 25.84 -16.94 2.60
N ALA A 262 26.96 -17.62 2.35
CA ALA A 262 28.12 -17.60 3.24
C ALA A 262 28.82 -16.23 3.12
N GLY A 263 29.10 -15.57 4.24
CA GLY A 263 29.78 -14.27 4.24
C GLY A 263 28.93 -13.08 3.77
N ALA A 264 27.60 -13.19 3.76
CA ALA A 264 26.72 -12.04 3.55
C ALA A 264 27.02 -10.94 4.58
N THR A 265 27.07 -9.69 4.12
CA THR A 265 27.19 -8.55 5.02
C THR A 265 25.92 -8.41 5.86
N PRO A 266 25.99 -7.78 7.05
CA PRO A 266 24.81 -7.51 7.87
C PRO A 266 23.70 -6.74 7.13
N ASP A 267 24.06 -5.93 6.13
CA ASP A 267 23.14 -5.11 5.34
C ASP A 267 22.69 -5.78 4.03
N ALA A 268 23.09 -7.03 3.77
CA ALA A 268 22.70 -7.73 2.55
C ALA A 268 21.18 -7.99 2.55
N GLN A 269 20.54 -7.77 1.41
CA GLN A 269 19.13 -8.06 1.19
C GLN A 269 18.97 -9.13 0.09
N PRO A 270 17.95 -10.00 0.17
CA PRO A 270 17.66 -10.99 -0.86
C PRO A 270 16.89 -10.35 -2.02
N THR A 271 17.53 -9.42 -2.73
CA THR A 271 16.91 -8.60 -3.80
C THR A 271 16.34 -9.44 -4.94
N ILE A 272 15.26 -8.96 -5.55
CA ILE A 272 14.71 -9.54 -6.77
C ILE A 272 15.69 -9.37 -7.94
N PRO A 273 16.08 -10.44 -8.65
CA PRO A 273 16.92 -10.33 -9.83
C PRO A 273 16.22 -9.57 -10.97
N GLU A 274 16.97 -8.75 -11.71
CA GLU A 274 16.45 -8.01 -12.88
C GLU A 274 16.27 -8.91 -14.13
N GLN A 275 16.84 -10.11 -14.12
CA GLN A 275 16.74 -11.08 -15.21
C GLN A 275 15.71 -12.16 -14.89
N ALA A 276 14.77 -12.41 -15.81
CA ALA A 276 13.70 -13.38 -15.64
C ALA A 276 14.22 -14.81 -15.36
N SER A 277 15.32 -15.23 -16.00
CA SER A 277 15.94 -16.53 -15.75
C SER A 277 16.46 -16.67 -14.32
N ASP A 278 17.03 -15.59 -13.77
CA ASP A 278 17.61 -15.58 -12.43
C ASP A 278 16.52 -15.47 -11.36
N LEU A 279 15.45 -14.73 -11.64
CA LEU A 279 14.23 -14.70 -10.82
C LEU A 279 13.62 -16.10 -10.72
N LYS A 280 13.49 -16.81 -11.85
CA LYS A 280 13.01 -18.19 -11.86
C LYS A 280 13.92 -19.10 -11.03
N ALA A 281 15.24 -19.03 -11.24
CA ALA A 281 16.20 -19.85 -10.51
C ALA A 281 16.18 -19.58 -8.99
N ALA A 282 15.99 -18.33 -8.57
CA ALA A 282 15.84 -17.95 -7.18
C ALA A 282 14.53 -18.48 -6.57
N THR A 283 13.42 -18.35 -7.31
CA THR A 283 12.11 -18.89 -6.92
C THR A 283 12.17 -20.42 -6.76
N ASP A 284 12.85 -21.11 -7.69
CA ASP A 284 13.04 -22.56 -7.63
C ASP A 284 13.82 -23.02 -6.39
N GLU A 285 14.76 -22.22 -5.87
CA GLU A 285 15.45 -22.55 -4.61
C GLU A 285 14.56 -22.40 -3.38
N LEU A 286 13.61 -21.46 -3.39
CA LEU A 286 12.63 -21.33 -2.30
C LEU A 286 11.61 -22.48 -2.33
N TYR A 287 11.20 -22.95 -3.51
CA TYR A 287 10.42 -24.20 -3.59
C TYR A 287 11.18 -25.36 -2.96
N LYS A 288 12.47 -25.54 -3.27
CA LYS A 288 13.28 -26.60 -2.62
C LYS A 288 13.39 -26.40 -1.11
N ALA A 289 13.47 -25.16 -0.63
CA ALA A 289 13.51 -24.87 0.80
C ALA A 289 12.24 -25.32 1.54
N ASN A 290 11.08 -25.31 0.87
CA ASN A 290 9.84 -25.88 1.38
C ASN A 290 9.74 -27.39 1.08
N GLU A 291 9.66 -27.76 -0.18
CA GLU A 291 9.26 -29.10 -0.64
C GLU A 291 10.30 -30.20 -0.39
N GLN A 292 11.59 -29.85 -0.26
CA GLN A 292 12.68 -30.84 -0.11
C GLN A 292 13.44 -30.72 1.21
N ARG A 293 13.41 -29.55 1.86
CA ARG A 293 14.21 -29.27 3.07
C ARG A 293 13.36 -29.04 4.32
N ALA A 294 12.12 -28.56 4.19
CA ALA A 294 11.22 -28.45 5.32
C ALA A 294 10.64 -29.82 5.71
N ASP A 295 10.23 -29.94 6.96
CA ASP A 295 9.72 -31.20 7.53
C ASP A 295 8.19 -31.18 7.68
N GLY A 296 7.51 -30.64 6.68
CA GLY A 296 6.07 -30.39 6.67
C GLY A 296 5.72 -28.92 6.36
N GLY A 297 4.42 -28.61 6.38
CA GLY A 297 3.90 -27.28 6.08
C GLY A 297 3.94 -26.93 4.59
N PHE A 298 3.11 -27.59 3.80
CA PHE A 298 3.02 -27.42 2.34
C PHE A 298 1.72 -26.74 1.94
N PHE A 299 1.76 -25.89 0.92
CA PHE A 299 0.56 -25.30 0.33
C PHE A 299 -0.02 -26.21 -0.77
N PRO A 300 -1.35 -26.43 -0.83
CA PRO A 300 -2.38 -25.91 0.07
C PRO A 300 -2.77 -26.88 1.20
N VAL A 301 -2.14 -28.05 1.26
CA VAL A 301 -2.44 -29.09 2.26
C VAL A 301 -1.13 -29.58 2.86
N GLY A 302 -1.01 -29.47 4.17
CA GLY A 302 0.15 -29.87 4.95
C GLY A 302 -0.17 -30.99 5.95
N PRO A 303 0.84 -31.73 6.43
CA PRO A 303 0.65 -32.71 7.49
C PRO A 303 0.56 -32.04 8.86
N TRP A 304 -0.37 -32.48 9.68
CA TRP A 304 -0.34 -32.30 11.13
C TRP A 304 -0.41 -33.66 11.82
N GLY A 305 0.70 -34.05 12.44
CA GLY A 305 0.93 -35.45 12.79
C GLY A 305 0.89 -36.31 11.53
N GLU A 306 -0.01 -37.29 11.51
CA GLU A 306 -0.24 -38.21 10.38
C GLU A 306 -1.42 -37.81 9.48
N HIS A 307 -2.05 -36.66 9.75
CA HIS A 307 -3.33 -36.26 9.15
C HIS A 307 -3.23 -35.01 8.30
N ARG A 308 -4.20 -34.80 7.41
CA ARG A 308 -4.26 -33.62 6.54
C ARG A 308 -5.02 -32.46 7.17
N LEU A 309 -4.60 -31.24 6.85
CA LEU A 309 -5.37 -30.00 7.05
C LEU A 309 -5.17 -29.05 5.88
N TRP A 310 -6.11 -28.12 5.71
CA TRP A 310 -5.82 -26.91 4.94
C TRP A 310 -4.59 -26.22 5.53
N HIS A 311 -3.69 -25.75 4.67
CA HIS A 311 -2.52 -25.01 5.07
C HIS A 311 -2.36 -23.79 4.19
N GLY A 312 -2.51 -22.61 4.79
CA GLY A 312 -2.63 -21.34 4.07
C GLY A 312 -1.33 -20.82 3.48
N GLY A 313 -0.21 -21.51 3.74
CA GLY A 313 1.12 -21.08 3.33
C GLY A 313 2.15 -22.19 3.29
N VAL A 314 3.40 -21.82 3.52
CA VAL A 314 4.55 -22.73 3.41
C VAL A 314 5.51 -22.53 4.57
N HIS A 315 6.18 -23.61 4.95
CA HIS A 315 7.34 -23.57 5.84
C HIS A 315 8.63 -23.47 5.01
N LEU A 316 9.43 -22.44 5.22
CA LEU A 316 10.73 -22.25 4.58
C LEU A 316 11.84 -22.63 5.55
N ALA A 317 12.52 -23.76 5.29
CA ALA A 317 13.63 -24.22 6.11
C ALA A 317 14.86 -23.33 5.93
N THR A 318 15.43 -22.87 7.05
CA THR A 318 16.62 -22.02 7.05
C THR A 318 17.34 -22.08 8.41
N ARG A 319 18.35 -21.23 8.57
CA ARG A 319 19.13 -21.11 9.82
C ARG A 319 18.32 -20.38 10.89
N GLU A 320 18.45 -20.82 12.13
CA GLU A 320 17.93 -20.11 13.30
C GLU A 320 18.52 -18.69 13.33
N LEU A 321 17.71 -17.71 13.70
CA LEU A 321 18.03 -16.29 13.70
C LEU A 321 18.46 -15.72 12.33
N ALA A 322 18.16 -16.39 11.22
CA ALA A 322 18.29 -15.77 9.91
C ALA A 322 17.33 -14.56 9.81
N PRO A 323 17.76 -13.44 9.20
CA PRO A 323 16.88 -12.29 9.01
C PRO A 323 15.72 -12.63 8.07
N VAL A 324 14.53 -12.16 8.44
CA VAL A 324 13.29 -12.21 7.68
C VAL A 324 13.02 -10.81 7.17
N PHE A 325 12.79 -10.70 5.86
CA PHE A 325 12.60 -9.43 5.18
C PHE A 325 11.15 -9.28 4.72
N SER A 326 10.67 -8.04 4.64
CA SER A 326 9.38 -7.75 4.01
C SER A 326 9.53 -7.71 2.47
N PRO A 327 8.92 -8.65 1.71
CA PRO A 327 9.04 -8.68 0.26
C PRO A 327 8.46 -7.46 -0.45
N PHE A 328 7.41 -6.89 0.14
CA PHE A 328 6.61 -5.81 -0.40
C PHE A 328 6.37 -4.73 0.67
N PRO A 329 6.23 -3.45 0.30
CA PRO A 329 5.90 -2.41 1.26
C PRO A 329 4.51 -2.65 1.85
N GLY A 330 4.28 -2.24 3.08
CA GLY A 330 2.99 -2.42 3.72
C GLY A 330 2.90 -1.79 5.09
N ARG A 331 1.90 -2.21 5.86
CA ARG A 331 1.71 -1.80 7.25
C ARG A 331 1.71 -3.03 8.14
N LEU A 332 2.50 -3.00 9.20
CA LEU A 332 2.44 -3.98 10.28
C LEU A 332 1.19 -3.69 11.11
N VAL A 333 0.17 -4.55 10.96
CA VAL A 333 -1.17 -4.34 11.54
C VAL A 333 -1.40 -5.14 12.81
N ALA A 334 -0.69 -6.26 12.99
CA ALA A 334 -0.68 -7.00 14.24
C ALA A 334 0.65 -7.73 14.45
N ALA A 335 1.04 -7.90 15.71
CA ALA A 335 2.27 -8.59 16.08
C ALA A 335 2.12 -9.30 17.43
N ARG A 336 2.80 -10.42 17.62
CA ARG A 336 2.93 -11.10 18.93
C ARG A 336 4.38 -11.47 19.16
N MET A 337 4.92 -11.11 20.33
CA MET A 337 6.25 -11.50 20.80
C MET A 337 6.18 -12.01 22.24
N GLY A 338 6.86 -13.11 22.51
CA GLY A 338 6.91 -13.75 23.81
C GLY A 338 7.65 -15.08 23.78
N PRO A 339 7.61 -15.83 24.88
CA PRO A 339 8.26 -17.13 25.00
C PRO A 339 7.60 -18.17 24.08
N SER A 340 8.41 -19.14 23.63
CA SER A 340 7.92 -20.30 22.89
C SER A 340 6.91 -21.12 23.70
N SER A 341 5.98 -21.76 23.00
CA SER A 341 5.13 -22.82 23.53
C SER A 341 5.80 -24.20 23.39
N THR A 342 5.08 -25.25 23.76
CA THR A 342 5.51 -26.65 23.56
C THR A 342 5.70 -27.03 22.09
N VAL A 343 5.13 -26.26 21.15
CA VAL A 343 5.25 -26.48 19.70
C VAL A 343 6.14 -25.46 18.99
N GLY A 344 7.00 -24.77 19.75
CA GLY A 344 7.94 -23.78 19.23
C GLY A 344 7.43 -22.35 19.38
N SER A 345 7.95 -21.45 18.57
CA SER A 345 7.61 -20.03 18.65
C SER A 345 6.19 -19.78 18.18
N THR A 346 5.41 -19.07 19.00
CA THR A 346 4.10 -18.55 18.65
C THR A 346 4.16 -17.08 18.22
N ASN A 347 5.35 -16.54 17.98
CA ASN A 347 5.55 -15.14 17.61
C ASN A 347 5.27 -14.92 16.13
N PHE A 348 4.48 -13.89 15.82
CA PHE A 348 4.13 -13.56 14.44
C PHE A 348 4.13 -12.07 14.17
N LEU A 349 4.17 -11.77 12.88
CA LEU A 349 3.83 -10.47 12.30
C LEU A 349 2.79 -10.66 11.20
N LEU A 350 1.78 -9.81 11.22
CA LEU A 350 0.77 -9.70 10.17
C LEU A 350 0.93 -8.34 9.49
N MET A 351 1.20 -8.36 8.19
CA MET A 351 1.31 -7.16 7.38
C MET A 351 0.13 -7.05 6.41
N ARG A 352 -0.40 -5.83 6.22
CA ARG A 352 -1.33 -5.49 5.15
C ARG A 352 -0.58 -4.77 4.03
N HIS A 353 -0.83 -5.15 2.80
CA HIS A 353 -0.25 -4.54 1.60
C HIS A 353 -1.36 -3.91 0.77
N ASP A 354 -1.20 -2.63 0.44
CA ASP A 354 -2.11 -1.87 -0.41
C ASP A 354 -1.33 -1.43 -1.64
N MET A 355 -1.41 -2.23 -2.71
CA MET A 355 -0.57 -2.08 -3.90
C MET A 355 -1.40 -2.03 -5.18
N SER A 356 -0.71 -1.81 -6.31
CA SER A 356 -1.30 -1.92 -7.65
C SER A 356 -0.40 -2.71 -8.58
N LEU A 357 -1.02 -3.54 -9.43
CA LEU A 357 -0.37 -4.24 -10.53
C LEU A 357 -1.04 -3.80 -11.83
N GLY A 358 -0.42 -2.84 -12.51
CA GLY A 358 -1.05 -2.14 -13.62
C GLY A 358 -2.29 -1.38 -13.15
N LYS A 359 -3.45 -1.70 -13.73
CA LYS A 359 -4.72 -1.06 -13.38
C LYS A 359 -5.46 -1.74 -12.22
N SER A 360 -4.98 -2.90 -11.79
CA SER A 360 -5.66 -3.69 -10.75
C SER A 360 -5.14 -3.31 -9.37
N LYS A 361 -6.08 -3.02 -8.45
CA LYS A 361 -5.78 -2.90 -7.02
C LYS A 361 -5.43 -4.28 -6.47
N VAL A 362 -4.35 -4.39 -5.73
CA VAL A 362 -3.89 -5.63 -5.12
C VAL A 362 -3.77 -5.39 -3.62
N GLN A 363 -4.80 -5.79 -2.88
CA GLN A 363 -4.79 -5.77 -1.42
C GLN A 363 -4.68 -7.20 -0.90
N PHE A 364 -3.65 -7.46 -0.09
CA PHE A 364 -3.42 -8.76 0.51
C PHE A 364 -2.70 -8.61 1.84
N TYR A 365 -2.60 -9.71 2.56
CA TYR A 365 -1.92 -9.82 3.83
C TYR A 365 -0.76 -10.80 3.71
N SER A 366 0.32 -10.53 4.43
CA SER A 366 1.38 -11.51 4.65
C SER A 366 1.51 -11.83 6.14
N LEU A 367 1.49 -13.11 6.47
CA LEU A 367 1.73 -13.63 7.81
C LEU A 367 3.13 -14.23 7.89
N TYR A 368 3.90 -13.82 8.88
CA TYR A 368 5.21 -14.39 9.21
C TYR A 368 5.10 -15.01 10.59
N MET A 369 5.13 -16.34 10.66
CA MET A 369 4.88 -17.12 11.87
C MET A 369 6.13 -17.93 12.24
N HIS A 370 6.26 -18.26 13.53
CA HIS A 370 7.44 -18.88 14.14
C HIS A 370 8.69 -17.97 14.15
N LEU A 371 8.49 -16.66 14.34
CA LEU A 371 9.60 -15.71 14.49
C LEU A 371 10.33 -15.88 15.84
N ALA A 372 11.60 -15.51 15.92
CA ALA A 372 12.27 -15.37 17.20
C ALA A 372 11.61 -14.29 18.05
N ASP A 373 11.81 -14.32 19.36
CA ASP A 373 11.36 -13.23 20.24
C ASP A 373 12.23 -11.99 19.98
N GLU A 374 11.70 -11.09 19.15
CA GLU A 374 12.34 -9.82 18.77
C GLU A 374 12.59 -8.90 19.97
N VAL A 375 11.93 -9.12 21.12
CA VAL A 375 12.18 -8.33 22.33
C VAL A 375 13.40 -8.85 23.09
N ALA A 376 13.63 -10.16 23.08
CA ALA A 376 14.73 -10.80 23.80
C ALA A 376 16.02 -10.93 22.98
N GLN A 377 15.92 -11.02 21.66
CA GLN A 377 17.06 -11.29 20.77
C GLN A 377 17.79 -10.00 20.31
N LYS A 378 19.00 -10.16 19.76
CA LYS A 378 19.79 -9.07 19.13
C LYS A 378 20.45 -9.59 17.84
N PRO A 379 20.48 -8.79 16.76
CA PRO A 379 19.94 -7.44 16.61
C PRO A 379 18.42 -7.43 16.39
N GLN A 380 17.70 -6.45 16.94
CA GLN A 380 16.24 -6.36 16.83
C GLN A 380 15.79 -5.75 15.51
N ALA A 381 14.63 -6.19 15.01
CA ALA A 381 13.93 -5.48 13.95
C ALA A 381 13.54 -4.05 14.38
N ALA A 382 13.61 -3.11 13.45
CA ALA A 382 13.49 -1.67 13.76
C ALA A 382 12.11 -1.27 14.34
N TRP A 383 11.03 -1.95 13.93
CA TRP A 383 9.67 -1.63 14.36
C TRP A 383 9.43 -1.88 15.87
N VAL A 384 10.25 -2.70 16.52
CA VAL A 384 10.21 -2.93 17.99
C VAL A 384 10.49 -1.63 18.75
N ALA A 385 11.20 -0.69 18.13
CA ALA A 385 11.47 0.62 18.72
C ALA A 385 10.31 1.62 18.58
N SER A 386 9.22 1.27 17.88
CA SER A 386 8.05 2.16 17.71
C SER A 386 7.37 2.49 19.04
N ASP A 387 6.80 3.69 19.12
CA ASP A 387 6.09 4.15 20.32
C ASP A 387 4.81 3.32 20.55
N ALA A 388 4.13 2.90 19.47
CA ALA A 388 2.95 2.05 19.55
C ALA A 388 3.29 0.71 20.23
N TRP A 389 4.35 0.03 19.77
CA TRP A 389 4.80 -1.22 20.38
C TRP A 389 5.18 -1.02 21.85
N LYS A 390 6.05 -0.05 22.16
CA LYS A 390 6.50 0.22 23.53
C LYS A 390 5.34 0.47 24.50
N LYS A 391 4.25 1.10 24.02
CA LYS A 391 3.07 1.42 24.84
C LYS A 391 2.13 0.24 25.03
N LEU A 392 1.96 -0.59 24.00
CA LEU A 392 0.91 -1.62 23.96
C LEU A 392 1.42 -3.03 24.23
N ALA A 393 2.72 -3.29 24.04
CA ALA A 393 3.27 -4.63 24.07
C ALA A 393 3.14 -5.30 25.44
N LYS A 394 2.65 -6.54 25.41
CA LYS A 394 2.60 -7.46 26.53
C LYS A 394 3.07 -8.82 26.05
N SER A 395 4.00 -9.43 26.77
CA SER A 395 4.61 -10.71 26.41
C SER A 395 3.53 -11.76 26.11
N GLY A 396 3.61 -12.39 24.94
CA GLY A 396 2.71 -13.44 24.48
C GLY A 396 1.31 -12.98 24.07
N GLN A 397 1.00 -11.69 24.11
CA GLN A 397 -0.29 -11.14 23.65
C GLN A 397 -0.16 -10.55 22.24
N THR A 398 -1.23 -10.66 21.46
CA THR A 398 -1.33 -9.96 20.18
C THR A 398 -1.50 -8.47 20.42
N VAL A 399 -0.64 -7.69 19.79
CA VAL A 399 -0.62 -6.22 19.81
C VAL A 399 -1.13 -5.73 18.46
N LEU A 400 -2.14 -4.86 18.51
CA LEU A 400 -2.68 -4.18 17.34
C LEU A 400 -1.79 -2.97 17.02
N LEU A 401 -1.31 -2.91 15.79
CA LEU A 401 -0.35 -1.91 15.32
C LEU A 401 -0.86 -1.29 14.01
N ASP A 402 -0.15 -0.27 13.53
CA ASP A 402 -0.39 0.31 12.22
C ASP A 402 0.90 1.00 11.73
N GLU A 403 2.02 0.27 11.75
CA GLU A 403 3.36 0.81 11.48
C GLU A 403 3.73 0.63 10.01
N PRO A 404 4.14 1.67 9.27
CA PRO A 404 4.58 1.50 7.89
C PRO A 404 5.93 0.80 7.81
N ILE A 405 6.04 -0.14 6.88
CA ILE A 405 7.23 -0.93 6.62
C ILE A 405 7.59 -0.81 5.14
N GLU A 406 8.84 -0.43 4.86
CA GLU A 406 9.41 -0.41 3.51
C GLU A 406 9.82 -1.84 3.11
N ALA A 407 9.66 -2.20 1.83
CA ALA A 407 10.18 -3.45 1.29
C ALA A 407 11.71 -3.54 1.47
N GLY A 408 12.20 -4.76 1.67
CA GLY A 408 13.62 -5.01 1.93
C GLY A 408 14.03 -4.74 3.39
N THR A 409 13.12 -4.27 4.24
CA THR A 409 13.39 -4.07 5.67
C THR A 409 13.38 -5.41 6.39
N VAL A 410 14.34 -5.61 7.32
CA VAL A 410 14.30 -6.73 8.27
C VAL A 410 13.14 -6.52 9.24
N ILE A 411 12.17 -7.43 9.19
CA ILE A 411 10.98 -7.41 10.03
C ILE A 411 11.09 -8.39 11.20
N GLY A 412 11.99 -9.35 11.16
CA GLY A 412 12.25 -10.22 12.29
C GLY A 412 13.33 -11.23 11.97
N HIS A 413 13.47 -12.22 12.84
CA HIS A 413 14.42 -13.32 12.68
C HIS A 413 13.72 -14.66 12.81
N VAL A 414 14.25 -15.67 12.16
CA VAL A 414 13.66 -17.02 12.16
C VAL A 414 13.79 -17.65 13.55
N GLY A 415 12.65 -18.09 14.10
CA GLY A 415 12.58 -18.89 15.31
C GLY A 415 12.52 -20.39 14.99
N LYS A 416 11.92 -21.16 15.90
CA LYS A 416 11.72 -22.60 15.73
C LYS A 416 10.24 -22.96 15.67
N ALA A 417 9.90 -23.95 14.87
CA ALA A 417 8.57 -24.53 14.79
C ALA A 417 8.64 -26.05 14.99
N GLY A 418 7.62 -26.59 15.65
CA GLY A 418 7.46 -28.02 15.93
C GLY A 418 7.75 -28.36 17.40
N PRO A 419 7.14 -29.47 17.89
CA PRO A 419 7.35 -29.94 19.26
C PRO A 419 8.77 -30.48 19.46
N GLU A 420 9.32 -30.32 20.66
CA GLU A 420 10.64 -30.78 21.14
C GLU A 420 11.57 -31.40 20.08
N GLU A 421 11.53 -32.72 19.90
CA GLU A 421 12.46 -33.48 19.03
C GLU A 421 12.29 -33.19 17.52
N LEU A 422 11.15 -32.63 17.13
CA LEU A 422 10.84 -32.19 15.77
C LEU A 422 11.05 -30.68 15.57
N SER A 423 11.47 -29.96 16.62
CA SER A 423 11.67 -28.52 16.59
C SER A 423 12.81 -28.14 15.64
N LYS A 424 12.47 -27.40 14.58
CA LYS A 424 13.42 -26.98 13.54
C LYS A 424 13.33 -25.49 13.29
N ALA A 425 14.43 -24.90 12.81
CA ALA A 425 14.45 -23.51 12.37
C ALA A 425 13.77 -23.38 11.00
N GLN A 426 12.64 -22.68 10.99
CA GLN A 426 11.80 -22.52 9.80
C GLN A 426 10.88 -21.32 9.98
N LEU A 427 10.62 -20.62 8.88
CA LEU A 427 9.64 -19.55 8.81
C LEU A 427 8.36 -20.10 8.19
N HIS A 428 7.23 -19.99 8.89
CA HIS A 428 5.95 -20.19 8.25
C HIS A 428 5.52 -18.86 7.60
N LEU A 429 5.17 -18.89 6.32
CA LEU A 429 4.80 -17.74 5.52
C LEU A 429 3.46 -18.00 4.81
N GLU A 430 2.49 -17.11 4.97
CA GLU A 430 1.25 -17.12 4.18
C GLU A 430 1.05 -15.80 3.48
N PHE A 431 0.54 -15.85 2.24
CA PHE A 431 -0.09 -14.70 1.59
C PHE A 431 -1.57 -15.00 1.37
N PHE A 432 -2.44 -14.09 1.78
CA PHE A 432 -3.89 -14.26 1.63
C PHE A 432 -4.62 -12.93 1.40
N SER A 433 -5.83 -13.00 0.86
CA SER A 433 -6.65 -11.83 0.55
C SER A 433 -8.13 -12.08 0.81
N ILE A 434 -8.88 -11.01 1.06
CA ILE A 434 -10.32 -11.08 1.29
C ILE A 434 -11.04 -11.36 -0.03
N ALA A 435 -10.72 -10.60 -1.07
CA ALA A 435 -11.21 -10.81 -2.43
C ALA A 435 -10.22 -11.65 -3.26
N GLU A 436 -10.73 -12.39 -4.24
CA GLU A 436 -9.89 -13.08 -5.22
C GLU A 436 -9.05 -12.06 -6.00
N LEU A 437 -7.75 -12.33 -6.10
CA LEU A 437 -6.79 -11.51 -6.82
C LEU A 437 -6.50 -12.14 -8.17
N PHE A 438 -6.21 -11.29 -9.15
CA PHE A 438 -5.71 -11.67 -10.46
C PHE A 438 -6.67 -12.47 -11.35
N ALA A 439 -7.93 -12.72 -10.95
CA ALA A 439 -8.92 -13.39 -11.81
C ALA A 439 -9.07 -12.70 -13.18
N ASP A 440 -9.05 -11.36 -13.19
CA ASP A 440 -9.16 -10.54 -14.41
C ASP A 440 -7.79 -10.19 -15.03
N HIS A 441 -6.68 -10.70 -14.49
CA HIS A 441 -5.36 -10.39 -15.03
C HIS A 441 -5.12 -11.21 -16.32
N PRO A 442 -4.76 -10.58 -17.47
CA PRO A 442 -4.71 -11.28 -18.75
C PRO A 442 -3.78 -12.49 -18.82
N SER A 443 -2.70 -12.47 -18.06
CA SER A 443 -1.69 -13.53 -17.96
C SER A 443 -1.83 -14.40 -16.71
N SER A 444 -2.96 -14.31 -15.98
CA SER A 444 -3.11 -14.97 -14.69
C SER A 444 -2.96 -16.49 -14.78
N PRO A 445 -1.98 -17.09 -14.07
CA PRO A 445 -1.90 -18.54 -13.92
C PRO A 445 -2.80 -19.06 -12.78
N TRP A 446 -3.40 -18.15 -12.00
CA TRP A 446 -4.07 -18.47 -10.75
C TRP A 446 -5.42 -19.12 -10.98
N ARG A 447 -5.71 -20.20 -10.24
CA ARG A 447 -6.95 -20.96 -10.36
C ARG A 447 -7.61 -21.17 -9.01
N LEU A 448 -8.83 -20.64 -8.86
CA LEU A 448 -9.63 -20.79 -7.65
C LEU A 448 -10.04 -22.26 -7.41
N VAL A 449 -9.88 -22.70 -6.17
CA VAL A 449 -10.48 -23.90 -5.59
C VAL A 449 -11.26 -23.47 -4.34
N ASP A 450 -12.58 -23.57 -4.41
CA ASP A 450 -13.45 -23.30 -3.25
C ASP A 450 -13.40 -24.50 -2.29
N GLY A 451 -12.78 -24.27 -1.13
CA GLY A 451 -12.60 -25.25 -0.06
C GLY A 451 -13.50 -25.00 1.14
N THR A 452 -14.49 -24.10 1.04
CA THR A 452 -15.34 -23.70 2.18
C THR A 452 -16.21 -24.83 2.70
N ALA A 453 -16.60 -25.78 1.83
CA ALA A 453 -17.44 -26.92 2.21
C ALA A 453 -16.76 -27.88 3.21
N GLY A 454 -15.44 -28.07 3.09
CA GLY A 454 -14.65 -28.92 3.98
C GLY A 454 -14.35 -28.32 5.36
N GLY A 455 -14.72 -27.05 5.57
CA GLY A 455 -14.38 -26.31 6.78
C GLY A 455 -12.86 -26.22 6.98
N ARG A 456 -12.36 -26.76 8.10
CA ARG A 456 -10.92 -26.74 8.44
C ARG A 456 -10.06 -27.76 7.69
N PHE A 457 -10.68 -28.66 6.91
CA PHE A 457 -9.98 -29.74 6.25
C PHE A 457 -10.20 -29.68 4.75
N CYS A 458 -9.16 -29.99 3.98
CA CYS A 458 -9.30 -30.15 2.55
C CYS A 458 -10.10 -31.43 2.23
N ASP A 459 -11.31 -31.24 1.70
CA ASP A 459 -12.14 -32.29 1.12
C ASP A 459 -12.19 -32.21 -0.41
N SER A 460 -11.52 -31.22 -1.01
CA SER A 460 -11.47 -31.01 -2.46
C SER A 460 -10.85 -32.22 -3.18
N PRO A 461 -11.62 -32.91 -4.05
CA PRO A 461 -11.08 -33.99 -4.86
C PRO A 461 -9.98 -33.50 -5.81
N GLU A 462 -10.06 -32.26 -6.28
CA GLU A 462 -9.06 -31.66 -7.18
C GLU A 462 -7.66 -31.61 -6.57
N ILE A 463 -7.56 -31.58 -5.24
CA ILE A 463 -6.29 -31.58 -4.51
C ILE A 463 -6.02 -32.98 -3.96
N ASN A 464 -6.99 -33.58 -3.26
CA ASN A 464 -6.80 -34.85 -2.58
C ASN A 464 -6.48 -35.98 -3.56
N ASP A 465 -7.12 -36.06 -4.73
CA ASP A 465 -6.91 -37.17 -5.67
C ASP A 465 -5.52 -37.17 -6.31
N LEU A 466 -4.84 -36.02 -6.31
CA LEU A 466 -3.45 -35.86 -6.78
C LEU A 466 -2.43 -36.46 -5.81
N ILE A 467 -2.78 -36.50 -4.52
CA ILE A 467 -1.86 -36.84 -3.43
C ILE A 467 -2.17 -38.24 -2.88
N ASP A 468 -3.45 -38.60 -2.76
CA ASP A 468 -3.94 -39.89 -2.26
C ASP A 468 -3.57 -41.01 -3.24
N GLY A 469 -2.41 -41.62 -3.01
CA GLY A 469 -1.84 -42.63 -3.90
C GLY A 469 -2.42 -44.01 -3.64
N ASN A 470 -2.78 -44.30 -2.39
CA ASN A 470 -3.32 -45.59 -1.97
C ASN A 470 -4.86 -45.68 -2.10
N LYS A 471 -5.54 -44.56 -2.36
CA LYS A 471 -6.98 -44.41 -2.55
C LYS A 471 -7.81 -44.78 -1.31
N ASP A 472 -7.27 -44.56 -0.11
CA ASP A 472 -7.98 -44.79 1.15
C ASP A 472 -8.83 -43.57 1.61
N GLY A 473 -8.71 -42.45 0.92
CA GLY A 473 -9.42 -41.21 1.19
C GLY A 473 -8.81 -40.36 2.30
N LEU A 474 -7.63 -40.73 2.81
CA LEU A 474 -6.79 -39.99 3.76
C LEU A 474 -5.55 -39.48 3.03
N LEU A 475 -4.82 -38.54 3.64
CA LEU A 475 -3.48 -38.17 3.14
C LEU A 475 -2.49 -38.28 4.29
N SER A 476 -1.68 -39.34 4.26
CA SER A 476 -0.65 -39.57 5.26
C SER A 476 0.49 -38.56 5.14
N ARG A 477 1.27 -38.38 6.23
CA ARG A 477 2.49 -37.56 6.19
C ARG A 477 3.47 -38.04 5.11
N GLN A 478 3.55 -39.35 4.90
CA GLN A 478 4.43 -39.95 3.90
C GLN A 478 3.98 -39.61 2.48
N GLU A 479 2.68 -39.71 2.17
CA GLU A 479 2.15 -39.34 0.85
C GLU A 479 2.35 -37.86 0.55
N LEU A 480 2.04 -36.98 1.51
CA LEU A 480 2.27 -35.54 1.39
C LEU A 480 3.75 -35.25 1.12
N SER A 481 4.65 -35.79 1.96
CA SER A 481 6.09 -35.58 1.80
C SER A 481 6.61 -36.11 0.46
N ALA A 482 6.16 -37.28 0.02
CA ALA A 482 6.55 -37.87 -1.26
C ALA A 482 6.02 -37.06 -2.45
N PHE A 483 4.78 -36.58 -2.39
CA PHE A 483 4.17 -35.77 -3.44
C PHE A 483 4.95 -34.46 -3.67
N TYR A 484 5.20 -33.69 -2.60
CA TYR A 484 5.87 -32.40 -2.73
C TYR A 484 7.35 -32.55 -3.09
N SER A 485 8.08 -33.46 -2.44
CA SER A 485 9.49 -33.70 -2.78
C SER A 485 9.69 -34.31 -4.18
N GLY A 486 8.69 -35.04 -4.70
CA GLY A 486 8.67 -35.69 -6.00
C GLY A 486 8.22 -34.83 -7.19
N ALA A 487 8.21 -33.50 -7.05
CA ALA A 487 7.76 -32.51 -8.03
C ALA A 487 6.24 -32.39 -8.25
N GLY A 488 5.41 -33.10 -7.49
CA GLY A 488 3.95 -32.97 -7.54
C GLY A 488 3.45 -31.56 -7.18
N GLY A 489 4.17 -30.85 -6.30
CA GLY A 489 3.86 -29.48 -5.90
C GLY A 489 3.75 -28.48 -7.05
N ALA A 490 4.39 -28.74 -8.20
CA ALA A 490 4.27 -27.89 -9.38
C ALA A 490 2.80 -27.66 -9.83
N GLY A 491 1.93 -28.66 -9.64
CA GLY A 491 0.51 -28.58 -9.99
C GLY A 491 -0.34 -27.77 -9.01
N THR A 492 0.16 -27.48 -7.80
CA THR A 492 -0.60 -26.79 -6.74
C THR A 492 -0.14 -25.35 -6.49
N ARG A 493 1.07 -24.98 -6.95
CA ARG A 493 1.71 -23.67 -6.74
C ARG A 493 0.93 -22.44 -7.23
N TYR A 494 -0.04 -22.60 -8.14
CA TYR A 494 -0.88 -21.52 -8.65
C TYR A 494 -2.37 -21.73 -8.34
N LEU A 495 -2.69 -22.58 -7.37
CA LEU A 495 -4.05 -22.61 -6.83
C LEU A 495 -4.27 -21.39 -5.94
N VAL A 496 -5.49 -20.88 -5.97
CA VAL A 496 -6.03 -19.96 -4.98
C VAL A 496 -7.03 -20.76 -4.17
N THR A 497 -6.80 -20.98 -2.88
CA THR A 497 -7.70 -21.81 -2.07
C THR A 497 -8.53 -20.93 -1.14
N LEU A 498 -9.86 -20.98 -1.29
CA LEU A 498 -10.80 -20.26 -0.43
C LEU A 498 -11.26 -21.17 0.71
N HIS A 499 -10.80 -20.92 1.93
CA HIS A 499 -11.20 -21.71 3.10
C HIS A 499 -11.00 -20.91 4.39
N VAL A 500 -11.44 -21.47 5.52
CA VAL A 500 -11.17 -20.91 6.84
C VAL A 500 -9.67 -21.00 7.14
N SER A 501 -9.09 -19.90 7.63
CA SER A 501 -7.70 -19.85 8.05
C SER A 501 -7.43 -20.79 9.24
N GLU A 502 -6.26 -21.42 9.24
CA GLU A 502 -5.79 -22.26 10.35
C GLU A 502 -5.58 -21.46 11.66
N TRP A 503 -5.49 -20.13 11.57
CA TRP A 503 -5.24 -19.25 12.70
C TRP A 503 -6.51 -18.70 13.36
N ALA A 504 -7.68 -18.98 12.78
CA ALA A 504 -8.98 -18.57 13.30
C ALA A 504 -9.41 -19.45 14.49
N PRO A 505 -9.96 -18.87 15.57
CA PRO A 505 -10.48 -19.65 16.70
C PRO A 505 -11.79 -20.37 16.37
N GLU A 506 -12.60 -19.78 15.50
CA GLU A 506 -13.87 -20.33 15.04
C GLU A 506 -13.77 -20.78 13.58
N PRO A 507 -14.49 -21.85 13.17
CA PRO A 507 -15.26 -22.78 14.02
C PRO A 507 -14.39 -23.53 15.04
N ARG A 508 -14.88 -23.81 16.26
CA ARG A 508 -14.08 -24.42 17.33
C ARG A 508 -13.30 -25.68 16.89
N TRP A 509 -11.99 -25.64 17.05
CA TRP A 509 -11.06 -26.72 16.68
C TRP A 509 -11.40 -28.08 17.30
N SER A 510 -11.79 -28.09 18.58
CA SER A 510 -12.15 -29.33 19.30
C SER A 510 -13.38 -30.01 18.70
N GLU A 511 -14.34 -29.25 18.16
CA GLU A 511 -15.51 -29.79 17.48
C GLU A 511 -15.17 -30.22 16.06
N ALA A 512 -14.44 -29.38 15.33
CA ALA A 512 -14.02 -29.66 13.95
C ALA A 512 -13.19 -30.94 13.85
N LEU A 513 -12.25 -31.17 14.77
CA LEU A 513 -11.40 -32.37 14.77
C LEU A 513 -12.16 -33.67 15.05
N ARG A 514 -13.38 -33.64 15.58
CA ARG A 514 -14.14 -34.87 15.87
C ARG A 514 -14.89 -35.42 14.64
N VAL A 515 -14.90 -34.68 13.53
CA VAL A 515 -15.69 -35.00 12.33
C VAL A 515 -14.92 -35.82 11.29
N PRO A 516 -13.68 -35.45 10.88
CA PRO A 516 -12.95 -36.17 9.83
C PRO A 516 -12.63 -37.61 10.21
N LYS A 517 -12.49 -38.46 9.19
CA LYS A 517 -12.05 -39.86 9.36
C LYS A 517 -10.66 -39.93 10.02
N ASP A 518 -9.81 -38.97 9.69
CA ASP A 518 -8.44 -38.79 10.17
C ASP A 518 -8.34 -38.94 11.70
N PHE A 519 -9.22 -38.28 12.45
CA PHE A 519 -9.14 -38.20 13.91
C PHE A 519 -10.14 -39.11 14.63
N LYS A 520 -10.92 -39.93 13.91
CA LYS A 520 -12.00 -40.75 14.48
C LYS A 520 -11.50 -41.77 15.52
N GLY A 521 -10.21 -42.12 15.48
CA GLY A 521 -9.57 -43.02 16.44
C GLY A 521 -9.19 -42.37 17.78
N LEU A 522 -9.18 -41.04 17.88
CA LEU A 522 -8.80 -40.32 19.10
C LEU A 522 -10.00 -40.11 20.02
N LYS A 523 -9.76 -40.17 21.34
CA LYS A 523 -10.82 -39.85 22.32
C LYS A 523 -11.05 -38.34 22.35
N PRO A 524 -12.28 -37.87 22.62
CA PRO A 524 -12.56 -36.44 22.72
C PRO A 524 -11.64 -35.68 23.70
N ALA A 525 -11.28 -36.31 24.83
CA ALA A 525 -10.37 -35.70 25.81
C ALA A 525 -8.94 -35.55 25.28
N ASP A 526 -8.47 -36.49 24.44
CA ASP A 526 -7.15 -36.43 23.82
C ASP A 526 -7.13 -35.33 22.74
N ILE A 527 -8.23 -35.18 21.99
CA ILE A 527 -8.42 -34.06 21.05
C ILE A 527 -8.40 -32.72 21.80
N ASP A 528 -9.14 -32.60 22.91
CA ASP A 528 -9.21 -31.35 23.68
C ASP A 528 -7.85 -30.96 24.25
N ALA A 529 -7.08 -31.94 24.78
CA ALA A 529 -5.72 -31.71 25.25
C ALA A 529 -4.78 -31.27 24.12
N MET A 530 -4.83 -31.94 22.97
CA MET A 530 -4.05 -31.60 21.78
C MET A 530 -4.38 -30.19 21.27
N VAL A 531 -5.66 -29.79 21.23
CA VAL A 531 -6.08 -28.44 20.86
C VAL A 531 -5.56 -27.40 21.84
N ALA A 532 -5.66 -27.66 23.14
CA ALA A 532 -5.19 -26.75 24.18
C ALA A 532 -3.67 -26.54 24.11
N GLU A 533 -2.91 -27.60 23.82
CA GLU A 533 -1.45 -27.59 23.83
C GLU A 533 -0.83 -27.13 22.51
N GLN A 534 -1.35 -27.60 21.37
CA GLN A 534 -0.68 -27.45 20.07
C GLN A 534 -1.32 -26.38 19.17
N ILE A 535 -2.63 -26.13 19.32
CA ILE A 535 -3.37 -25.23 18.43
C ILE A 535 -3.61 -23.87 19.09
N THR A 536 -4.26 -23.87 20.26
CA THR A 536 -4.67 -22.66 20.98
C THR A 536 -3.55 -21.62 21.14
N PRO A 537 -2.28 -21.99 21.46
CA PRO A 537 -1.21 -21.02 21.60
C PRO A 537 -0.85 -20.26 20.32
N ASN A 538 -1.17 -20.83 19.15
CA ASN A 538 -0.85 -20.23 17.86
C ASN A 538 -1.97 -19.33 17.34
N LEU A 539 -3.21 -19.53 17.78
CA LEU A 539 -4.37 -18.73 17.33
C LEU A 539 -4.15 -17.24 17.62
N TRP A 540 -4.47 -16.41 16.63
CA TRP A 540 -4.31 -14.95 16.74
C TRP A 540 -5.46 -14.16 16.11
N TRP A 541 -6.28 -14.77 15.26
CA TRP A 541 -7.32 -14.10 14.51
C TRP A 541 -8.60 -13.93 15.34
N THR A 542 -8.49 -13.19 16.45
CA THR A 542 -9.62 -12.89 17.34
C THR A 542 -10.56 -11.87 16.71
N PRO A 543 -11.80 -11.69 17.23
CA PRO A 543 -12.71 -10.64 16.75
C PRO A 543 -12.10 -9.24 16.78
N GLU A 544 -11.28 -8.92 17.78
CA GLU A 544 -10.60 -7.63 17.89
C GLU A 544 -9.55 -7.44 16.79
N VAL A 545 -8.78 -8.51 16.48
CA VAL A 545 -7.81 -8.49 15.38
C VAL A 545 -8.53 -8.38 14.04
N ALA A 546 -9.62 -9.13 13.86
CA ALA A 546 -10.42 -9.08 12.64
C ALA A 546 -10.97 -7.67 12.39
N GLN A 547 -11.56 -7.05 13.42
CA GLN A 547 -12.08 -5.69 13.33
C GLN A 547 -10.97 -4.68 13.00
N HIS A 548 -9.84 -4.72 13.71
CA HIS A 548 -8.73 -3.78 13.51
C HIS A 548 -8.05 -3.95 12.16
N CYS A 549 -7.78 -5.20 11.76
CA CYS A 549 -7.10 -5.52 10.52
C CYS A 549 -8.04 -5.52 9.31
N ARG A 550 -9.35 -5.30 9.49
CA ARG A 550 -10.38 -5.40 8.45
C ARG A 550 -10.46 -6.79 7.81
N LEU A 551 -10.24 -7.83 8.60
CA LEU A 551 -10.34 -9.22 8.18
C LEU A 551 -11.74 -9.78 8.48
N PRO A 552 -12.21 -10.78 7.71
CA PRO A 552 -13.48 -11.42 7.99
C PRO A 552 -13.46 -12.16 9.34
N LEU A 553 -14.59 -12.10 10.06
CA LEU A 553 -14.74 -12.71 11.39
C LEU A 553 -14.81 -14.23 11.36
N ASP A 554 -15.29 -14.81 10.26
CA ASP A 554 -15.34 -16.25 10.04
C ASP A 554 -13.99 -16.85 9.60
N GLY A 555 -12.98 -16.01 9.38
CA GLY A 555 -11.65 -16.41 8.96
C GLY A 555 -11.56 -16.95 7.53
N VAL A 556 -12.60 -16.83 6.71
CA VAL A 556 -12.62 -17.35 5.33
C VAL A 556 -11.93 -16.36 4.39
N VAL A 557 -10.82 -16.77 3.78
CA VAL A 557 -10.02 -15.93 2.87
C VAL A 557 -9.43 -16.75 1.72
N HIS A 558 -8.96 -16.05 0.69
CA HIS A 558 -8.25 -16.63 -0.44
C HIS A 558 -6.77 -16.75 -0.10
N HIS A 559 -6.23 -17.96 -0.06
CA HIS A 559 -4.80 -18.23 0.17
C HIS A 559 -4.05 -18.46 -1.15
N TYR A 560 -2.81 -18.00 -1.21
CA TYR A 560 -1.93 -18.12 -2.37
C TYR A 560 -0.61 -18.73 -1.93
N HIS A 561 0.00 -19.55 -2.79
CA HIS A 561 1.37 -20.00 -2.56
C HIS A 561 2.32 -18.79 -2.54
N PRO A 562 2.96 -18.44 -1.41
CA PRO A 562 3.66 -17.17 -1.26
C PRO A 562 4.92 -17.07 -2.13
N VAL A 563 5.66 -18.17 -2.34
CA VAL A 563 6.81 -18.19 -3.25
C VAL A 563 6.39 -17.92 -4.70
N SER A 564 5.34 -18.59 -5.19
CA SER A 564 4.76 -18.33 -6.52
C SER A 564 4.25 -16.90 -6.64
N PHE A 565 3.62 -16.36 -5.60
CA PHE A 565 3.14 -14.99 -5.60
C PHE A 565 4.27 -14.00 -5.77
N VAL A 566 5.34 -14.09 -4.97
CA VAL A 566 6.52 -13.20 -5.11
C VAL A 566 7.15 -13.37 -6.49
N GLY A 567 7.36 -14.60 -6.96
CA GLY A 567 7.97 -14.88 -8.25
C GLY A 567 7.16 -14.33 -9.42
N TRP A 568 5.87 -14.63 -9.47
CA TRP A 568 4.98 -14.21 -10.55
C TRP A 568 4.71 -12.70 -10.55
N PHE A 569 4.46 -12.08 -9.39
CA PHE A 569 4.23 -10.64 -9.31
C PHE A 569 5.45 -9.86 -9.84
N ASN A 570 6.67 -10.28 -9.49
CA ASN A 570 7.88 -9.65 -10.00
C ASN A 570 8.14 -9.96 -11.47
N GLN A 571 7.77 -11.14 -11.97
CA GLN A 571 7.85 -11.48 -13.39
C GLN A 571 6.98 -10.55 -14.23
N GLU A 572 5.75 -10.25 -13.79
CA GLU A 572 4.86 -9.30 -14.46
C GLU A 572 5.47 -7.89 -14.56
N LEU A 573 6.16 -7.44 -13.51
CA LEU A 573 6.89 -6.16 -13.53
C LEU A 573 8.05 -6.17 -14.53
N LEU A 574 8.82 -7.26 -14.60
CA LEU A 574 9.93 -7.40 -15.54
C LEU A 574 9.43 -7.44 -16.99
N ASP A 575 8.38 -8.21 -17.26
CA ASP A 575 7.81 -8.34 -18.60
C ASP A 575 7.21 -7.03 -19.10
N ALA A 576 6.49 -6.31 -18.24
CA ALA A 576 5.98 -4.99 -18.55
C ALA A 576 7.10 -3.96 -18.82
N ALA A 577 8.18 -4.00 -18.02
CA ALA A 577 9.34 -3.14 -18.24
C ALA A 577 10.06 -3.45 -19.56
N ALA A 578 10.24 -4.74 -19.89
CA ALA A 578 10.85 -5.18 -21.13
C ALA A 578 9.99 -4.79 -22.35
N LEU A 579 8.67 -4.93 -22.26
CA LEU A 579 7.73 -4.53 -23.30
C LEU A 579 7.76 -3.01 -23.54
N ALA A 580 7.76 -2.22 -22.45
CA ALA A 580 7.84 -0.77 -22.53
C ALA A 580 9.15 -0.32 -23.21
N ALA A 581 10.29 -0.86 -22.79
CA ALA A 581 11.59 -0.59 -23.40
C ALA A 581 11.67 -1.01 -24.88
N GLY A 582 11.11 -2.16 -25.24
CA GLY A 582 11.08 -2.69 -26.61
C GLY A 582 10.14 -1.91 -27.55
N SER A 583 9.10 -1.28 -27.01
CA SER A 583 8.12 -0.51 -27.82
C SER A 583 8.69 0.79 -28.40
N GLY A 584 9.82 1.29 -27.87
CA GLY A 584 10.40 2.58 -28.23
C GLY A 584 9.56 3.80 -27.85
N LYS A 585 8.34 3.62 -27.29
CA LYS A 585 7.39 4.69 -26.97
C LYS A 585 7.86 5.60 -25.82
N ASP A 586 8.75 5.11 -24.96
CA ASP A 586 9.31 5.85 -23.83
C ASP A 586 10.55 6.69 -24.19
N LYS A 587 11.16 6.45 -25.36
CA LYS A 587 12.26 7.29 -25.85
C LYS A 587 11.68 8.54 -26.50
N ILE A 588 11.53 9.57 -25.68
CA ILE A 588 11.09 10.88 -26.15
C ILE A 588 12.31 11.62 -26.71
N ASP A 589 12.32 11.90 -28.01
CA ASP A 589 13.30 12.82 -28.60
C ASP A 589 12.95 14.25 -28.18
N ILE A 590 13.90 14.93 -27.53
CA ILE A 590 13.74 16.32 -27.10
C ILE A 590 13.44 17.26 -28.27
N ASN A 591 13.84 16.90 -29.50
CA ASN A 591 13.58 17.69 -30.71
C ASN A 591 12.11 17.62 -31.15
N ASP A 592 11.38 16.58 -30.75
CA ASP A 592 9.94 16.45 -31.00
C ASP A 592 9.09 17.25 -30.00
N ALA A 593 9.70 17.70 -28.90
CA ALA A 593 9.01 18.44 -27.87
C ALA A 593 8.54 19.83 -28.37
N ARG A 594 7.32 20.19 -27.99
CA ARG A 594 6.62 21.44 -28.34
C ARG A 594 6.21 22.20 -27.09
N GLU A 595 5.69 23.40 -27.30
CA GLU A 595 4.96 24.16 -26.27
C GLU A 595 3.70 23.39 -25.86
N VAL A 596 3.20 23.69 -24.67
CA VAL A 596 1.92 23.19 -24.17
C VAL A 596 0.80 23.67 -25.12
N PRO A 597 -0.10 22.79 -25.58
CA PRO A 597 -1.19 23.18 -26.46
C PRO A 597 -2.06 24.30 -25.88
N PRO A 598 -2.52 25.27 -26.72
CA PRO A 598 -3.45 26.30 -26.26
C PRO A 598 -4.72 25.68 -25.65
N GLY A 599 -5.12 26.15 -24.47
CA GLY A 599 -6.29 25.66 -23.74
C GLY A 599 -6.02 24.56 -22.71
N ILE A 600 -4.80 24.00 -22.70
CA ILE A 600 -4.28 23.22 -21.58
C ILE A 600 -3.52 24.17 -20.66
N THR A 601 -3.82 24.12 -19.37
CA THR A 601 -3.40 25.16 -18.43
C THR A 601 -2.73 24.59 -17.18
N ASP A 602 -2.01 25.44 -16.43
CA ASP A 602 -1.42 25.13 -15.12
C ASP A 602 -2.18 25.85 -14.00
N ASP A 603 -1.65 25.97 -12.79
CA ASP A 603 -2.35 26.64 -11.69
C ASP A 603 -2.12 28.17 -11.62
N ARG A 604 -1.28 28.70 -12.51
CA ARG A 604 -1.20 30.15 -12.73
C ARG A 604 -2.36 30.64 -13.59
N GLU A 605 -2.68 29.91 -14.66
CA GLU A 605 -3.71 30.30 -15.64
C GLU A 605 -4.83 29.23 -15.61
N GLY A 606 -6.12 29.54 -15.38
CA GLY A 606 -7.13 28.47 -15.45
C GLY A 606 -8.51 28.78 -14.87
N ALA A 607 -9.45 27.83 -15.05
CA ALA A 607 -10.80 27.87 -14.47
C ALA A 607 -10.79 27.61 -12.95
N GLY A 608 -11.93 27.83 -12.28
CA GLY A 608 -12.05 27.64 -10.83
C GLY A 608 -11.88 26.18 -10.41
N MET A 609 -11.29 25.95 -9.23
CA MET A 609 -11.12 24.62 -8.63
C MET A 609 -12.27 24.24 -7.69
N LEU A 610 -13.45 24.82 -7.94
CA LEU A 610 -14.65 24.62 -7.16
C LEU A 610 -15.73 23.93 -8.01
N SER A 611 -16.37 22.89 -7.47
CA SER A 611 -17.44 22.13 -8.12
C SER A 611 -18.76 22.16 -7.33
N ALA A 612 -19.85 21.78 -7.99
CA ALA A 612 -21.15 21.63 -7.33
C ALA A 612 -21.12 20.54 -6.24
N SER A 613 -20.37 19.46 -6.46
CA SER A 613 -20.22 18.32 -5.54
C SER A 613 -19.57 18.71 -4.20
N GLU A 614 -18.82 19.81 -4.14
CA GLU A 614 -18.24 20.34 -2.90
C GLU A 614 -19.22 21.19 -2.06
N VAL A 615 -20.23 21.74 -2.73
CA VAL A 615 -21.24 22.62 -2.13
C VAL A 615 -22.48 21.82 -1.70
N THR A 616 -22.84 20.77 -2.43
CA THR A 616 -23.94 19.89 -2.06
C THR A 616 -23.52 18.91 -0.96
N GLU A 617 -24.37 18.72 0.05
CA GLU A 617 -24.25 17.56 0.93
C GLU A 617 -24.57 16.30 0.13
N ASP A 618 -23.57 15.46 -0.09
CA ASP A 618 -23.80 14.10 -0.55
C ASP A 618 -24.61 13.35 0.53
N PRO A 619 -25.85 12.91 0.23
CA PRO A 619 -26.67 12.16 1.18
C PRO A 619 -26.00 10.88 1.68
N CYS A 620 -25.06 10.32 0.91
CA CYS A 620 -24.31 9.13 1.30
C CYS A 620 -23.30 9.41 2.42
N ASN A 621 -22.74 10.62 2.50
CA ASN A 621 -21.79 11.01 3.54
C ASN A 621 -22.46 11.25 4.91
N GLN A 622 -23.78 11.45 4.97
CA GLN A 622 -24.51 11.63 6.23
C GLN A 622 -24.66 10.32 7.04
N LYS A 623 -24.50 9.17 6.39
CA LYS A 623 -24.73 7.85 7.02
C LYS A 623 -23.44 7.10 7.38
N LEU A 624 -22.29 7.57 6.90
CA LEU A 624 -20.99 6.94 7.20
C LEU A 624 -20.60 7.20 8.66
N THR A 625 -20.57 6.12 9.43
CA THR A 625 -20.01 6.08 10.77
C THR A 625 -18.48 6.15 10.72
N LEU A 626 -17.86 6.61 11.81
CA LEU A 626 -16.40 6.56 11.96
C LEU A 626 -15.86 5.14 11.74
N GLN A 627 -16.62 4.13 12.17
CA GLN A 627 -16.27 2.73 11.96
C GLN A 627 -16.26 2.38 10.47
N GLU A 628 -17.25 2.78 9.68
CA GLU A 628 -17.28 2.54 8.22
C GLU A 628 -16.16 3.28 7.49
N MET A 629 -15.82 4.51 7.93
CA MET A 629 -14.71 5.27 7.37
C MET A 629 -13.35 4.61 7.69
N VAL A 630 -13.17 4.12 8.92
CA VAL A 630 -11.95 3.46 9.39
C VAL A 630 -11.79 2.06 8.81
N LEU A 631 -12.88 1.36 8.51
CA LEU A 631 -12.84 0.05 7.85
C LEU A 631 -12.55 0.14 6.34
N GLY A 632 -12.47 1.36 5.78
CA GLY A 632 -12.23 1.57 4.36
C GLY A 632 -13.43 1.10 3.55
N PHE A 633 -14.48 1.90 3.56
CA PHE A 633 -15.67 1.62 2.77
C PHE A 633 -15.34 1.72 1.26
N ASP A 634 -15.44 0.61 0.52
CA ASP A 634 -15.65 0.66 -0.92
C ASP A 634 -17.12 1.07 -1.11
N ALA A 635 -17.38 2.33 -1.47
CA ALA A 635 -18.72 2.82 -1.84
C ALA A 635 -18.85 2.90 -3.36
N PRO A 636 -19.06 1.78 -4.07
CA PRO A 636 -19.28 1.81 -5.52
C PRO A 636 -20.54 2.61 -5.89
N GLU A 637 -21.53 2.71 -4.99
CA GLU A 637 -22.70 3.58 -5.11
C GLU A 637 -22.43 5.09 -4.93
N CYS A 638 -21.20 5.51 -4.60
CA CYS A 638 -20.82 6.92 -4.34
C CYS A 638 -19.84 7.51 -5.37
N GLY A 639 -19.73 6.91 -6.57
CA GLY A 639 -19.21 7.65 -7.72
C GLY A 639 -20.20 8.75 -8.14
N PRO A 640 -19.74 9.86 -8.76
CA PRO A 640 -20.69 10.79 -9.37
C PRO A 640 -21.55 10.02 -10.39
N GLN A 641 -22.87 10.18 -10.29
CA GLN A 641 -23.83 9.69 -11.30
C GLN A 641 -23.70 10.44 -12.62
#